data_AF-A0A2E2XES2-F1
#
_entry.id   AF-A0A2E2XES2-F1
#
_cell.length_a   1.000
_cell.length_b   1.000
_cell.length_c   1.000
_cell.angle_alpha   90.00
_cell.angle_beta   90.00
_cell.angle_gamma   90.00
#
_symmetry.space_group_name_H-M   'P 1'
#
loop_
_entity.id
_entity.type
_entity.pdbx_description
1 polymer ?
#
loop_
_entity_poly.entity_id
_entity_poly.type
_entity_poly.pdbx_seq_one_letter_code
_entity_poly.pdbx_strand_id
1 'polypeptide(L)'
;MNLMRVLLAVACVLLLSACDETTAPKADTSKANPALNAGDVEWRSHGLSSDEQRYSSLSQINRDTVKQLGLEWSFDLYTRRGVEATPLMINRTLYVTGSWSMVYALDATSGELKWFYDPQVDRSFLSKGCCDAVNRGVAFHDGKIFVGTYDGRLVALDADNGQVIWDVQTTDRNQSYTITGAPRIVKDKVVIGNGGAELGVRGYVSAYEAASGEMAWRFYTVPGNPADGFENDAMRMAAATWTGEWWKWGGGGTVWDSMVYDPELELLYVGVGNGSPWNHKIRSPDGGDNLFLSSIVAVKPDTGEYVWHYQTTPGETWDYTSTQHLMLADLDIDGERRKVVMQAPKNGFFYVIDRITGELISAEKYSLVTWASHIDLQSGRPVETPNARVFDGKNVSLPSNAGAHNWPPMSYNPNTGLVYIPSMIFPVRFLDPTDEQDRQPKQGLWNVGFDRIANVPPALPNLDELLEKEYTGTLLAWDPITQKVKWQLEPSRPTGGGTLSSAGQLVFQGGKTSHFNAYDAETGEELWSWDVQTGAMAAPVTYEIEGEQYIAVAVGFGGGFAAEGGPVAHAWEVPNISRVLVFKLGGEHQLPELSVAEKTLLKPASVTASLDVVEQGKVVFHRHCAYCHGDGFRTGGINPDLRYSSEAIHAIWDDIVRGGILKGAGMVSFADYVDEDQAEAVRQYVLSEANRLYQQESQQPVTQ
;
A
#
# COMPACT_ATOMS: atom_id res chain seq x y z
N MET A 1 52.02 54.70 3.65
CA MET A 1 50.62 54.25 3.82
C MET A 1 50.46 52.89 3.16
N ASN A 2 51.10 51.91 3.79
CA ASN A 2 51.11 50.49 3.47
C ASN A 2 51.23 49.86 4.87
N LEU A 3 50.12 49.35 5.44
CA LEU A 3 50.11 48.37 6.55
C LEU A 3 48.70 48.08 7.13
N MET A 4 47.62 48.68 6.62
CA MET A 4 46.28 48.58 7.27
C MET A 4 45.19 47.95 6.40
N ARG A 5 45.56 47.10 5.43
CA ARG A 5 44.61 46.31 4.62
C ARG A 5 44.96 44.82 4.47
N VAL A 6 46.02 44.34 5.11
CA VAL A 6 46.45 42.92 5.03
C VAL A 6 46.22 42.16 6.35
N LEU A 7 45.81 42.83 7.43
CA LEU A 7 45.61 42.20 8.75
C LEU A 7 44.16 41.81 9.08
N LEU A 8 43.17 42.10 8.21
CA LEU A 8 41.80 41.61 8.38
C LEU A 8 41.47 40.35 7.57
N ALA A 9 42.36 39.92 6.66
CA ALA A 9 42.13 38.77 5.78
C ALA A 9 42.68 37.43 6.33
N VAL A 10 43.42 37.44 7.45
CA VAL A 10 44.04 36.23 8.04
C VAL A 10 43.34 35.78 9.35
N ALA A 11 42.45 36.60 9.92
CA ALA A 11 41.70 36.24 11.13
C ALA A 11 40.32 35.60 10.88
N CYS A 12 39.83 35.58 9.62
CA CYS A 12 38.55 34.94 9.26
C CYS A 12 38.71 33.54 8.62
N VAL A 13 39.93 33.00 8.54
CA VAL A 13 40.20 31.68 7.92
C VAL A 13 40.47 30.59 8.98
N LEU A 14 40.34 30.88 10.27
CA LEU A 14 40.64 29.92 11.36
C LEU A 14 39.47 29.62 12.32
N LEU A 15 38.22 29.97 11.97
CA LEU A 15 37.05 29.73 12.84
C LEU A 15 35.79 29.15 12.15
N LEU A 16 35.92 28.53 10.98
CA LEU A 16 34.78 27.88 10.29
C LEU A 16 34.98 26.37 10.04
N SER A 17 35.89 25.73 10.79
CA SER A 17 36.13 24.28 10.75
C SER A 17 35.42 23.55 11.91
N ALA A 18 34.16 23.89 12.17
CA ALA A 18 33.32 23.20 13.15
C ALA A 18 31.84 23.30 12.74
N CYS A 19 31.53 22.85 11.53
CA CYS A 19 30.20 22.33 11.23
C CYS A 19 30.30 20.83 11.47
N ASP A 20 29.76 20.36 12.59
CA ASP A 20 29.47 18.94 12.78
C ASP A 20 28.57 18.51 11.62
N GLU A 21 29.13 17.71 10.71
CA GLU A 21 28.35 16.79 9.92
C GLU A 21 27.52 15.98 10.90
N THR A 22 26.19 16.04 10.81
CA THR A 22 25.32 15.03 11.39
C THR A 22 25.57 13.72 10.64
N THR A 23 26.69 13.08 10.95
CA THR A 23 26.95 11.69 10.61
C THR A 23 25.91 10.87 11.36
N ALA A 24 25.11 10.11 10.62
CA ALA A 24 24.33 9.02 11.20
C ALA A 24 25.25 8.20 12.14
N PRO A 25 24.78 7.82 13.35
CA PRO A 25 25.62 7.08 14.28
C PRO A 25 26.17 5.84 13.59
N LYS A 26 27.50 5.72 13.55
CA LYS A 26 28.17 4.50 13.09
C LYS A 26 27.80 3.38 14.06
N ALA A 27 27.10 2.38 13.57
CA ALA A 27 26.81 1.16 14.30
C ALA A 27 28.11 0.46 14.71
N ASP A 28 28.16 -0.03 15.95
CA ASP A 28 29.25 -0.87 16.44
C ASP A 28 29.05 -2.30 15.92
N THR A 29 29.70 -2.64 14.81
CA THR A 29 29.61 -3.96 14.16
C THR A 29 30.41 -5.05 14.88
N SER A 30 30.92 -4.80 16.10
CA SER A 30 31.86 -5.73 16.78
C SER A 30 31.20 -6.79 17.67
N LYS A 31 29.88 -6.73 17.89
CA LYS A 31 29.14 -7.75 18.63
C LYS A 31 28.45 -8.72 17.68
N ALA A 32 29.08 -9.88 17.45
CA ALA A 32 28.39 -11.02 16.86
C ALA A 32 27.19 -11.39 17.76
N ASN A 33 26.01 -11.51 17.17
CA ASN A 33 24.84 -12.03 17.88
C ASN A 33 25.15 -13.46 18.36
N PRO A 34 24.92 -13.80 19.64
CA PRO A 34 24.96 -15.20 20.03
C PRO A 34 23.98 -16.00 19.16
N ALA A 35 24.41 -17.19 18.73
CA ALA A 35 23.61 -18.09 17.91
C ALA A 35 22.27 -18.41 18.61
N LEU A 36 21.20 -18.61 17.81
CA LEU A 36 19.88 -18.97 18.31
C LEU A 36 19.95 -20.23 19.18
N ASN A 37 19.16 -20.24 20.25
CA ASN A 37 18.97 -21.45 21.05
C ASN A 37 17.96 -22.38 20.34
N ALA A 38 18.01 -23.68 20.64
CA ALA A 38 17.17 -24.70 20.01
C ALA A 38 15.65 -24.56 20.27
N GLY A 39 15.20 -23.50 20.96
CA GLY A 39 13.79 -23.20 21.24
C GLY A 39 13.30 -21.87 20.67
N ASP A 40 14.16 -21.04 20.05
CA ASP A 40 13.73 -19.76 19.48
C ASP A 40 12.83 -19.99 18.26
N VAL A 41 11.79 -19.16 18.10
CA VAL A 41 10.84 -19.23 16.97
C VAL A 41 10.96 -17.98 16.12
N GLU A 42 11.32 -18.17 14.86
CA GLU A 42 11.56 -17.11 13.88
C GLU A 42 10.33 -16.77 13.03
N TRP A 43 10.31 -15.57 12.45
CA TRP A 43 9.40 -15.17 11.38
C TRP A 43 10.21 -14.88 10.12
N ARG A 44 10.43 -15.90 9.28
CA ARG A 44 11.45 -15.88 8.22
C ARG A 44 10.96 -15.47 6.83
N SER A 45 9.65 -15.45 6.60
CA SER A 45 9.05 -15.05 5.33
C SER A 45 7.95 -14.02 5.56
N HIS A 46 7.54 -13.32 4.50
CA HIS A 46 6.52 -12.29 4.59
C HIS A 46 5.23 -12.77 5.30
N GLY A 47 4.76 -13.97 4.98
CA GLY A 47 3.57 -14.60 5.59
C GLY A 47 3.87 -15.66 6.66
N LEU A 48 5.04 -15.62 7.32
CA LEU A 48 5.63 -16.63 8.23
C LEU A 48 6.08 -17.92 7.54
N SER A 49 5.22 -18.51 6.73
CA SER A 49 5.42 -19.80 6.03
C SER A 49 5.18 -19.63 4.52
N SER A 50 5.51 -20.66 3.74
CA SER A 50 5.32 -20.65 2.28
C SER A 50 3.86 -20.65 1.84
N ASP A 51 2.94 -21.00 2.74
CA ASP A 51 1.49 -20.97 2.54
C ASP A 51 0.85 -19.61 2.90
N GLU A 52 1.64 -18.67 3.44
CA GLU A 52 1.24 -17.31 3.81
C GLU A 52 0.01 -17.25 4.75
N GLN A 53 -0.21 -18.24 5.61
CA GLN A 53 -1.37 -18.25 6.52
C GLN A 53 -1.31 -17.19 7.62
N ARG A 54 -0.11 -16.66 7.94
CA ARG A 54 0.10 -15.70 9.04
C ARG A 54 -0.49 -16.21 10.37
N TYR A 55 -0.27 -17.50 10.62
CA TYR A 55 -0.66 -18.19 11.85
C TYR A 55 0.58 -18.65 12.61
N SER A 56 0.74 -18.18 13.83
CA SER A 56 1.80 -18.65 14.71
C SER A 56 1.32 -19.75 15.63
N SER A 57 2.14 -20.81 15.78
CA SER A 57 1.92 -21.86 16.77
C SER A 57 2.23 -21.41 18.21
N LEU A 58 2.77 -20.21 18.41
CA LEU A 58 3.08 -19.68 19.74
C LEU A 58 1.80 -19.35 20.53
N SER A 59 1.82 -19.65 21.83
CA SER A 59 0.65 -19.52 22.70
C SER A 59 0.97 -19.05 24.12
N GLN A 60 2.17 -18.54 24.39
CA GLN A 60 2.50 -17.94 25.69
C GLN A 60 1.63 -16.71 25.94
N ILE A 61 1.43 -15.90 24.90
CA ILE A 61 0.40 -14.86 24.82
C ILE A 61 -0.88 -15.53 24.30
N ASN A 62 -1.89 -15.59 25.15
CA ASN A 62 -3.18 -16.23 24.92
C ASN A 62 -4.30 -15.44 25.63
N ARG A 63 -5.54 -15.92 25.52
CA ARG A 63 -6.73 -15.28 26.12
C ARG A 63 -6.57 -14.91 27.60
N ASP A 64 -5.88 -15.71 28.40
CA ASP A 64 -5.72 -15.49 29.83
C ASP A 64 -4.59 -14.51 30.16
N THR A 65 -3.55 -14.47 29.31
CA THR A 65 -2.31 -13.72 29.55
C THR A 65 -2.26 -12.39 28.79
N VAL A 66 -3.02 -12.21 27.71
CA VAL A 66 -2.94 -11.03 26.82
C VAL A 66 -3.19 -9.70 27.53
N LYS A 67 -3.97 -9.69 28.62
CA LYS A 67 -4.16 -8.51 29.47
C LYS A 67 -2.90 -8.00 30.17
N GLN A 68 -1.83 -8.81 30.20
CA GLN A 68 -0.51 -8.47 30.75
C GLN A 68 0.47 -8.02 29.65
N LEU A 69 0.02 -7.97 28.39
CA LEU A 69 0.85 -7.53 27.28
C LEU A 69 1.13 -6.02 27.43
N GLY A 70 2.40 -5.67 27.33
CA GLY A 70 2.86 -4.29 27.42
C GLY A 70 4.03 -4.05 26.48
N LEU A 71 4.31 -2.79 26.19
CA LEU A 71 5.38 -2.38 25.29
C LEU A 71 6.74 -2.67 25.96
N GLU A 72 7.63 -3.35 25.25
CA GLU A 72 8.99 -3.64 25.73
C GLU A 72 9.98 -2.60 25.23
N TRP A 73 9.89 -2.27 23.94
CA TRP A 73 10.75 -1.25 23.32
C TRP A 73 10.07 -0.66 22.08
N SER A 74 10.57 0.50 21.67
CA SER A 74 10.14 1.19 20.45
C SER A 74 11.33 1.76 19.69
N PHE A 75 11.18 1.93 18.36
CA PHE A 75 12.18 2.55 17.49
C PHE A 75 11.52 3.50 16.49
N ASP A 76 11.95 4.76 16.47
CA ASP A 76 11.45 5.78 15.54
C ASP A 76 12.11 5.65 14.17
N LEU A 77 11.28 5.48 13.13
CA LEU A 77 11.75 5.44 11.75
C LEU A 77 12.12 6.85 11.27
N TYR A 78 13.02 6.94 10.29
CA TYR A 78 13.63 8.22 9.88
C TYR A 78 12.75 9.07 8.98
N THR A 79 11.60 8.55 8.53
CA THR A 79 10.65 9.25 7.66
C THR A 79 9.23 9.12 8.19
N ARG A 80 8.38 10.12 7.91
CA ARG A 80 7.00 10.21 8.40
C ARG A 80 5.99 10.10 7.27
N ARG A 81 5.87 8.91 6.71
CA ARG A 81 4.97 8.51 5.61
C ARG A 81 4.42 7.12 5.95
N GLY A 82 3.62 6.52 5.06
CA GLY A 82 3.02 5.21 5.30
C GLY A 82 4.04 4.11 5.58
N VAL A 83 3.71 3.26 6.56
CA VAL A 83 4.45 2.06 6.93
C VAL A 83 3.56 0.84 6.73
N GLU A 84 3.92 0.01 5.74
CA GLU A 84 3.15 -1.18 5.34
C GLU A 84 3.91 -2.49 5.60
N ALA A 85 5.08 -2.40 6.24
CA ALA A 85 6.03 -3.49 6.33
C ALA A 85 5.60 -4.58 7.31
N THR A 86 5.58 -5.83 6.87
CA THR A 86 5.65 -6.98 7.80
C THR A 86 7.11 -7.20 8.19
N PRO A 87 7.50 -7.06 9.48
CA PRO A 87 8.87 -7.34 9.91
C PRO A 87 9.25 -8.82 9.75
N LEU A 88 10.52 -9.12 9.51
CA LEU A 88 11.06 -10.47 9.64
C LEU A 88 11.93 -10.56 10.90
N MET A 89 11.73 -11.58 11.73
CA MET A 89 12.62 -11.88 12.85
C MET A 89 13.49 -13.07 12.49
N ILE A 90 14.78 -12.83 12.26
CA ILE A 90 15.77 -13.83 11.87
C ILE A 90 17.03 -13.63 12.70
N ASN A 91 17.56 -14.68 13.31
CA ASN A 91 18.79 -14.66 14.11
C ASN A 91 18.83 -13.51 15.13
N ARG A 92 17.72 -13.29 15.86
CA ARG A 92 17.53 -12.20 16.85
C ARG A 92 17.65 -10.79 16.25
N THR A 93 17.43 -10.64 14.96
CA THR A 93 17.39 -9.37 14.26
C THR A 93 16.02 -9.19 13.64
N LEU A 94 15.37 -8.07 13.93
CA LEU A 94 14.18 -7.62 13.24
C LEU A 94 14.57 -6.79 12.03
N TYR A 95 14.27 -7.30 10.84
CA TYR A 95 14.39 -6.58 9.58
C TYR A 95 13.05 -5.97 9.21
N VAL A 96 13.02 -4.65 9.06
CA VAL A 96 11.80 -3.89 8.78
C VAL A 96 12.10 -2.77 7.80
N THR A 97 11.16 -2.49 6.91
CA THR A 97 11.27 -1.38 5.96
C THR A 97 10.44 -0.18 6.41
N GLY A 98 10.98 1.00 6.23
CA GLY A 98 10.23 2.25 6.28
C GLY A 98 9.80 2.70 4.89
N SER A 99 9.30 3.94 4.82
CA SER A 99 8.98 4.58 3.56
C SER A 99 10.25 4.78 2.71
N TRP A 100 10.08 4.96 1.39
CA TRP A 100 11.17 5.07 0.42
C TRP A 100 12.09 3.84 0.33
N SER A 101 11.59 2.67 0.74
CA SER A 101 12.31 1.40 0.71
C SER A 101 13.57 1.38 1.58
N MET A 102 13.62 2.23 2.61
CA MET A 102 14.69 2.19 3.62
C MET A 102 14.58 0.93 4.46
N VAL A 103 15.70 0.25 4.73
CA VAL A 103 15.75 -1.00 5.50
C VAL A 103 16.47 -0.77 6.83
N TYR A 104 15.86 -1.26 7.91
CA TYR A 104 16.38 -1.20 9.27
C TYR A 104 16.59 -2.62 9.78
N ALA A 105 17.78 -2.89 10.31
CA ALA A 105 18.04 -4.09 11.08
C ALA A 105 18.18 -3.73 12.56
N LEU A 106 17.24 -4.18 13.36
CA LEU A 106 17.14 -3.88 14.79
C LEU A 106 17.42 -5.14 15.61
N ASP A 107 18.05 -5.00 16.76
CA ASP A 107 18.05 -6.09 17.73
C ASP A 107 16.62 -6.40 18.18
N ALA A 108 16.22 -7.66 18.06
CA ALA A 108 14.84 -8.06 18.34
C ALA A 108 14.47 -7.99 19.84
N THR A 109 15.46 -7.88 20.74
CA THR A 109 15.24 -7.80 22.19
C THR A 109 15.41 -6.38 22.74
N SER A 110 16.35 -5.59 22.22
CA SER A 110 16.62 -4.24 22.74
C SER A 110 16.10 -3.10 21.85
N GLY A 111 15.80 -3.37 20.58
CA GLY A 111 15.50 -2.33 19.59
C GLY A 111 16.72 -1.55 19.10
N GLU A 112 17.95 -1.94 19.49
CA GLU A 112 19.18 -1.28 19.05
C GLU A 112 19.36 -1.41 17.53
N LEU A 113 19.64 -0.30 16.85
CA LEU A 113 19.93 -0.30 15.41
C LEU A 113 21.29 -0.95 15.13
N LYS A 114 21.28 -2.11 14.47
CA LYS A 114 22.49 -2.83 14.04
C LYS A 114 23.06 -2.27 12.75
N TRP A 115 22.20 -2.03 11.77
CA TRP A 115 22.56 -1.36 10.54
C TRP A 115 21.33 -0.75 9.86
N PHE A 116 21.59 0.19 8.97
CA PHE A 116 20.58 0.90 8.19
C PHE A 116 21.02 1.00 6.74
N TYR A 117 20.08 0.78 5.82
CA TYR A 117 20.30 0.92 4.38
C TYR A 117 19.27 1.90 3.80
N ASP A 118 19.77 2.99 3.20
CA ASP A 118 18.98 3.91 2.37
C ASP A 118 19.31 3.67 0.90
N PRO A 119 18.35 3.20 0.08
CA PRO A 119 18.57 3.03 -1.36
C PRO A 119 18.73 4.35 -2.11
N GLN A 120 18.52 5.51 -1.47
CA GLN A 120 18.61 6.85 -2.06
C GLN A 120 17.67 7.06 -3.24
N VAL A 121 16.41 6.61 -3.08
CA VAL A 121 15.36 6.84 -4.09
C VAL A 121 15.20 8.34 -4.34
N ASP A 122 15.39 8.76 -5.60
CA ASP A 122 15.11 10.12 -6.05
C ASP A 122 13.65 10.47 -5.72
N ARG A 123 13.46 11.51 -4.91
CA ARG A 123 12.14 11.89 -4.38
C ARG A 123 11.15 12.27 -5.49
N SER A 124 11.62 12.64 -6.68
CA SER A 124 10.75 12.85 -7.84
C SER A 124 10.05 11.59 -8.34
N PHE A 125 10.49 10.39 -7.94
CA PHE A 125 9.72 9.16 -8.19
C PHE A 125 8.38 9.15 -7.47
N LEU A 126 8.13 10.04 -6.50
CA LEU A 126 6.82 10.14 -5.86
C LEU A 126 5.68 10.34 -6.87
N SER A 127 5.92 11.12 -7.94
CA SER A 127 4.92 11.35 -8.98
C SER A 127 4.69 10.14 -9.89
N LYS A 128 5.53 9.10 -9.79
CA LYS A 128 5.42 7.88 -10.59
C LYS A 128 4.64 6.76 -9.90
N GLY A 129 4.35 6.89 -8.61
CA GLY A 129 3.52 5.93 -7.88
C GLY A 129 2.15 6.52 -7.52
N CYS A 130 1.14 5.66 -7.45
CA CYS A 130 -0.21 6.07 -7.08
C CYS A 130 -0.36 6.39 -5.60
N CYS A 131 0.28 5.56 -4.76
CA CYS A 131 -0.30 5.21 -3.47
C CYS A 131 0.71 5.35 -2.33
N ASP A 132 1.34 6.53 -2.20
CA ASP A 132 2.40 6.82 -1.24
C ASP A 132 3.75 6.08 -1.56
N ALA A 133 4.84 6.39 -0.84
CA ALA A 133 6.17 5.80 -1.02
C ALA A 133 6.40 4.70 0.01
N VAL A 134 5.51 3.74 -0.02
CA VAL A 134 5.43 2.63 0.93
C VAL A 134 6.32 1.45 0.52
N ASN A 135 6.58 0.57 1.47
CA ASN A 135 7.21 -0.72 1.25
C ASN A 135 6.63 -1.77 2.21
N ARG A 136 6.33 -2.98 1.70
CA ARG A 136 5.66 -4.04 2.46
C ARG A 136 6.61 -5.02 3.15
N GLY A 137 7.92 -4.82 3.03
CA GLY A 137 8.93 -5.59 3.73
C GLY A 137 9.98 -6.20 2.82
N VAL A 138 10.81 -7.04 3.43
CA VAL A 138 11.94 -7.70 2.79
C VAL A 138 11.71 -9.21 2.67
N ALA A 139 12.59 -9.88 1.94
CA ALA A 139 12.74 -11.34 1.96
C ALA A 139 14.12 -11.72 2.51
N PHE A 140 14.26 -12.96 2.99
CA PHE A 140 15.52 -13.51 3.46
C PHE A 140 15.83 -14.85 2.80
N HIS A 141 17.06 -15.01 2.29
CA HIS A 141 17.60 -16.29 1.81
C HIS A 141 19.12 -16.29 1.97
N ASP A 142 19.68 -17.40 2.47
CA ASP A 142 21.12 -17.65 2.47
C ASP A 142 21.99 -16.46 2.94
N GLY A 143 21.65 -15.90 4.11
CA GLY A 143 22.39 -14.78 4.71
C GLY A 143 22.18 -13.43 4.03
N LYS A 144 21.16 -13.29 3.16
CA LYS A 144 20.89 -12.07 2.40
C LYS A 144 19.48 -11.57 2.67
N ILE A 145 19.34 -10.26 2.72
CA ILE A 145 18.07 -9.53 2.79
C ILE A 145 17.77 -8.93 1.42
N PHE A 146 16.60 -9.18 0.87
CA PHE A 146 16.18 -8.67 -0.45
C PHE A 146 15.08 -7.63 -0.31
N VAL A 147 15.25 -6.50 -0.97
CA VAL A 147 14.28 -5.40 -0.95
C VAL A 147 13.99 -4.90 -2.37
N GLY A 148 12.70 -4.69 -2.66
CA GLY A 148 12.27 -3.95 -3.84
C GLY A 148 12.25 -2.45 -3.55
N THR A 149 12.96 -1.65 -4.34
CA THR A 149 13.03 -0.20 -4.13
C THR A 149 11.94 0.53 -4.89
N TYR A 150 11.47 1.65 -4.36
CA TYR A 150 10.38 2.41 -4.96
C TYR A 150 10.67 2.87 -6.40
N ASP A 151 11.94 3.07 -6.76
CA ASP A 151 12.41 3.39 -8.13
C ASP A 151 12.62 2.17 -9.05
N GLY A 152 12.20 0.98 -8.61
CA GLY A 152 12.10 -0.22 -9.45
C GLY A 152 13.33 -1.11 -9.45
N ARG A 153 14.24 -0.95 -8.50
CA ARG A 153 15.39 -1.87 -8.32
C ARG A 153 15.01 -3.03 -7.41
N LEU A 154 15.71 -4.15 -7.58
CA LEU A 154 15.78 -5.23 -6.61
C LEU A 154 17.20 -5.26 -6.07
N VAL A 155 17.33 -5.23 -4.75
CA VAL A 155 18.63 -5.14 -4.08
C VAL A 155 18.79 -6.30 -3.11
N ALA A 156 19.95 -6.94 -3.14
CA ALA A 156 20.38 -7.88 -2.11
C ALA A 156 21.39 -7.23 -1.18
N LEU A 157 21.13 -7.33 0.11
CA LEU A 157 21.96 -6.84 1.20
C LEU A 157 22.51 -8.02 1.99
N ASP A 158 23.73 -7.93 2.46
CA ASP A 158 24.27 -8.82 3.48
C ASP A 158 23.45 -8.66 4.78
N ALA A 159 22.96 -9.76 5.34
CA ALA A 159 22.06 -9.71 6.50
C ALA A 159 22.74 -9.21 7.78
N ASP A 160 24.06 -9.38 7.91
CA ASP A 160 24.80 -9.04 9.13
C ASP A 160 25.20 -7.57 9.17
N ASN A 161 25.48 -6.96 8.01
CA ASN A 161 26.04 -5.60 7.94
C ASN A 161 25.33 -4.64 6.97
N GLY A 162 24.34 -5.11 6.20
CA GLY A 162 23.57 -4.27 5.28
C GLY A 162 24.31 -3.83 4.03
N GLN A 163 25.51 -4.36 3.74
CA GLN A 163 26.24 -4.03 2.51
C GLN A 163 25.53 -4.59 1.29
N VAL A 164 25.49 -3.80 0.22
CA VAL A 164 24.93 -4.23 -1.06
C VAL A 164 25.81 -5.34 -1.66
N ILE A 165 25.20 -6.49 -1.92
CA ILE A 165 25.80 -7.62 -2.63
C ILE A 165 25.58 -7.43 -4.13
N TRP A 166 24.33 -7.13 -4.52
CA TRP A 166 23.97 -6.77 -5.89
C TRP A 166 22.74 -5.84 -5.89
N ASP A 167 22.61 -5.06 -6.95
CA ASP A 167 21.51 -4.10 -7.20
C ASP A 167 21.17 -4.16 -8.70
N VAL A 168 19.94 -4.53 -9.05
CA VAL A 168 19.48 -4.64 -10.44
C VAL A 168 18.24 -3.81 -10.70
N GLN A 169 18.26 -3.05 -11.80
CA GLN A 169 17.09 -2.31 -12.26
C GLN A 169 16.10 -3.25 -12.95
N THR A 170 14.92 -3.44 -12.36
CA THR A 170 13.91 -4.38 -12.88
C THR A 170 12.95 -3.74 -13.88
N THR A 171 12.79 -2.41 -13.83
CA THR A 171 11.81 -1.61 -14.60
C THR A 171 12.48 -0.54 -15.45
N ASP A 172 11.79 -0.11 -16.51
CA ASP A 172 12.20 1.08 -17.27
C ASP A 172 11.93 2.35 -16.44
N ARG A 173 13.00 3.04 -16.06
CA ARG A 173 12.95 4.26 -15.25
C ARG A 173 12.28 5.43 -15.95
N ASN A 174 12.05 5.38 -17.26
CA ASN A 174 11.31 6.42 -17.98
C ASN A 174 9.79 6.26 -17.80
N GLN A 175 9.32 5.04 -17.61
CA GLN A 175 7.91 4.74 -17.34
C GLN A 175 7.56 4.91 -15.85
N SER A 176 6.27 4.90 -15.53
CA SER A 176 5.75 5.06 -14.17
C SER A 176 5.66 3.74 -13.41
N TYR A 177 6.72 2.94 -13.46
CA TYR A 177 6.82 1.76 -12.60
C TYR A 177 7.35 2.13 -11.21
N THR A 178 6.83 1.44 -10.20
CA THR A 178 7.36 1.44 -8.83
C THR A 178 7.34 0.04 -8.25
N ILE A 179 8.08 -0.21 -7.16
CA ILE A 179 7.95 -1.45 -6.38
C ILE A 179 7.59 -1.11 -4.94
N THR A 180 6.51 -1.71 -4.45
CA THR A 180 5.99 -1.51 -3.09
C THR A 180 5.84 -2.84 -2.32
N GLY A 181 5.54 -3.94 -3.01
CA GLY A 181 5.40 -5.27 -2.41
C GLY A 181 6.72 -5.86 -1.90
N ALA A 182 6.61 -6.81 -0.97
CA ALA A 182 7.75 -7.59 -0.49
C ALA A 182 8.12 -8.69 -1.49
N PRO A 183 9.41 -8.89 -1.81
CA PRO A 183 9.84 -10.04 -2.62
C PRO A 183 9.51 -11.36 -1.93
N ARG A 184 9.38 -12.45 -2.70
CA ARG A 184 9.28 -13.82 -2.17
C ARG A 184 10.48 -14.65 -2.60
N ILE A 185 10.89 -15.57 -1.75
CA ILE A 185 11.90 -16.57 -2.09
C ILE A 185 11.20 -17.83 -2.58
N VAL A 186 11.57 -18.27 -3.77
CA VAL A 186 11.04 -19.48 -4.41
C VAL A 186 12.23 -20.30 -4.85
N LYS A 187 12.50 -21.40 -4.14
CA LYS A 187 13.76 -22.16 -4.26
C LYS A 187 14.95 -21.22 -4.05
N ASP A 188 15.87 -21.13 -5.01
CA ASP A 188 17.04 -20.23 -4.99
C ASP A 188 16.81 -18.92 -5.74
N LYS A 189 15.55 -18.55 -6.01
CA LYS A 189 15.18 -17.34 -6.76
C LYS A 189 14.43 -16.35 -5.89
N VAL A 190 14.67 -15.07 -6.15
CA VAL A 190 13.93 -13.94 -5.59
C VAL A 190 12.91 -13.49 -6.63
N VAL A 191 11.62 -13.54 -6.28
CA VAL A 191 10.51 -13.17 -7.15
C VAL A 191 9.98 -11.81 -6.73
N ILE A 192 9.80 -10.92 -7.71
CA ILE A 192 9.26 -9.58 -7.50
C ILE A 192 8.47 -9.11 -8.73
N GLY A 193 7.37 -8.40 -8.49
CA GLY A 193 6.61 -7.68 -9.51
C GLY A 193 6.80 -6.17 -9.42
N ASN A 194 5.77 -5.41 -9.76
CA ASN A 194 5.79 -3.93 -9.80
C ASN A 194 4.37 -3.37 -9.72
N GLY A 195 4.26 -2.08 -9.44
CA GLY A 195 3.05 -1.26 -9.55
C GLY A 195 3.14 -0.21 -10.66
N GLY A 196 2.04 0.54 -10.88
CA GLY A 196 1.97 1.61 -11.89
C GLY A 196 0.76 1.54 -12.85
N ALA A 197 -0.19 0.63 -12.64
CA ALA A 197 -1.35 0.47 -13.54
C ALA A 197 -2.17 1.77 -13.68
N GLU A 198 -2.24 2.55 -12.61
CA GLU A 198 -2.90 3.85 -12.55
C GLU A 198 -2.30 4.86 -13.52
N LEU A 199 -1.01 4.72 -13.86
CA LEU A 199 -0.26 5.64 -14.71
C LEU A 199 0.05 5.07 -16.12
N GLY A 200 -0.38 3.85 -16.43
CA GLY A 200 -0.21 3.27 -17.76
C GLY A 200 1.09 2.51 -17.96
N VAL A 201 1.17 1.32 -17.39
CA VAL A 201 2.30 0.39 -17.55
C VAL A 201 1.82 -1.03 -17.87
N ARG A 202 2.75 -1.86 -18.37
CA ARG A 202 2.50 -3.27 -18.70
C ARG A 202 2.98 -4.16 -17.56
N GLY A 203 2.06 -4.84 -16.90
CA GLY A 203 2.36 -5.70 -15.75
C GLY A 203 3.24 -6.91 -16.09
N TYR A 204 4.10 -7.26 -15.13
CA TYR A 204 4.90 -8.48 -15.16
C TYR A 204 5.37 -8.87 -13.75
N VAL A 205 5.80 -10.12 -13.62
CA VAL A 205 6.55 -10.64 -12.48
C VAL A 205 7.84 -11.28 -13.00
N SER A 206 8.94 -11.13 -12.26
CA SER A 206 10.25 -11.67 -12.64
C SER A 206 10.87 -12.43 -11.48
N ALA A 207 11.65 -13.46 -11.82
CA ALA A 207 12.50 -14.16 -10.88
C ALA A 207 13.98 -13.90 -11.19
N TYR A 208 14.76 -13.66 -10.15
CA TYR A 208 16.19 -13.42 -10.21
C TYR A 208 16.91 -14.45 -9.35
N GLU A 209 18.06 -14.93 -9.80
CA GLU A 209 18.91 -15.83 -9.01
C GLU A 209 19.36 -15.12 -7.73
N ALA A 210 19.05 -15.67 -6.55
CA ALA A 210 19.29 -15.01 -5.27
C ALA A 210 20.78 -14.70 -5.02
N ALA A 211 21.66 -15.54 -5.58
CA ALA A 211 23.11 -15.39 -5.45
C ALA A 211 23.69 -14.23 -6.26
N SER A 212 23.17 -13.94 -7.45
CA SER A 212 23.82 -13.04 -8.43
C SER A 212 22.96 -11.86 -8.88
N GLY A 213 21.65 -11.91 -8.70
CA GLY A 213 20.71 -10.93 -9.27
C GLY A 213 20.49 -11.12 -10.77
N GLU A 214 20.98 -12.19 -11.39
CA GLU A 214 20.71 -12.50 -12.79
C GLU A 214 19.24 -12.86 -12.98
N MET A 215 18.57 -12.25 -13.98
CA MET A 215 17.16 -12.55 -14.25
C MET A 215 17.04 -13.95 -14.85
N ALA A 216 16.39 -14.86 -14.12
CA ALA A 216 16.13 -16.22 -14.56
C ALA A 216 14.98 -16.27 -15.59
N TRP A 217 13.87 -15.58 -15.28
CA TRP A 217 12.72 -15.50 -16.17
C TRP A 217 11.84 -14.29 -15.85
N ARG A 218 10.96 -13.95 -16.82
CA ARG A 218 9.89 -12.96 -16.68
C ARG A 218 8.59 -13.48 -17.27
N PHE A 219 7.50 -13.31 -16.53
CA PHE A 219 6.14 -13.55 -16.99
C PHE A 219 5.40 -12.22 -17.09
N TYR A 220 5.04 -11.81 -18.31
CA TYR A 220 4.12 -10.70 -18.52
C TYR A 220 2.69 -11.15 -18.23
N THR A 221 1.89 -10.29 -17.61
CA THR A 221 0.51 -10.60 -17.23
C THR A 221 -0.51 -10.15 -18.27
N VAL A 222 -0.12 -9.26 -19.18
CA VAL A 222 -0.97 -8.79 -20.29
C VAL A 222 -0.18 -8.76 -21.60
N PRO A 223 -0.83 -8.97 -22.75
CA PRO A 223 -0.17 -9.00 -24.06
C PRO A 223 0.38 -7.63 -24.45
N GLY A 224 1.51 -7.62 -25.17
CA GLY A 224 2.10 -6.42 -25.74
C GLY A 224 1.47 -6.02 -27.07
N ASN A 225 2.17 -5.20 -27.84
CA ASN A 225 1.79 -4.84 -29.20
C ASN A 225 1.80 -6.09 -30.11
N PRO A 226 0.66 -6.51 -30.69
CA PRO A 226 0.58 -7.70 -31.53
C PRO A 226 1.53 -7.69 -32.73
N ALA A 227 1.92 -6.51 -33.22
CA ALA A 227 2.84 -6.39 -34.35
C ALA A 227 4.29 -6.82 -34.01
N ASP A 228 4.66 -6.81 -32.73
CA ASP A 228 5.99 -7.22 -32.26
C ASP A 228 6.08 -8.73 -31.99
N GLY A 229 4.94 -9.44 -32.05
CA GLY A 229 4.80 -10.83 -31.63
C GLY A 229 4.54 -10.97 -30.13
N PHE A 230 4.46 -12.22 -29.66
CA PHE A 230 4.18 -12.54 -28.26
C PHE A 230 5.30 -13.37 -27.66
N GLU A 231 5.65 -13.10 -26.40
CA GLU A 231 6.78 -13.72 -25.69
C GLU A 231 6.61 -15.24 -25.50
N ASN A 232 5.36 -15.70 -25.39
CA ASN A 232 5.00 -17.11 -25.22
C ASN A 232 3.54 -17.36 -25.65
N ASP A 233 3.11 -18.63 -25.59
CA ASP A 233 1.74 -19.02 -25.96
C ASP A 233 0.67 -18.48 -25.01
N ALA A 234 1.01 -18.23 -23.73
CA ALA A 234 0.10 -17.59 -22.78
C ALA A 234 -0.23 -16.15 -23.18
N MET A 235 0.75 -15.37 -23.65
CA MET A 235 0.52 -14.02 -24.17
C MET A 235 -0.25 -14.03 -25.49
N ARG A 236 -0.06 -15.04 -26.35
CA ARG A 236 -0.89 -15.22 -27.55
C ARG A 236 -2.34 -15.55 -27.20
N MET A 237 -2.55 -16.43 -26.23
CA MET A 237 -3.88 -16.76 -25.71
C MET A 237 -4.54 -15.53 -25.10
N ALA A 238 -3.81 -14.81 -24.26
CA ALA A 238 -4.31 -13.59 -23.63
C ALA A 238 -4.74 -12.56 -24.68
N ALA A 239 -3.92 -12.30 -25.70
CA ALA A 239 -4.22 -11.35 -26.77
C ALA A 239 -5.54 -11.59 -27.52
N ALA A 240 -6.02 -12.83 -27.59
CA ALA A 240 -7.32 -13.14 -28.19
C ALA A 240 -8.51 -12.57 -27.40
N THR A 241 -8.28 -12.13 -26.15
CA THR A 241 -9.28 -11.54 -25.27
C THR A 241 -9.22 -10.01 -25.20
N TRP A 242 -8.39 -9.38 -26.03
CA TRP A 242 -8.22 -7.92 -26.09
C TRP A 242 -8.59 -7.37 -27.47
N THR A 243 -9.05 -6.12 -27.49
CA THR A 243 -9.45 -5.39 -28.70
C THR A 243 -8.88 -3.97 -28.68
N GLY A 244 -8.80 -3.31 -29.83
CA GLY A 244 -8.22 -1.97 -29.95
C GLY A 244 -6.69 -1.92 -29.75
N GLU A 245 -6.18 -0.80 -29.24
CA GLU A 245 -4.75 -0.51 -29.11
C GLU A 245 -4.30 -0.45 -27.64
N TRP A 246 -4.67 -1.45 -26.85
CA TRP A 246 -4.42 -1.49 -25.39
C TRP A 246 -2.95 -1.29 -24.99
N TRP A 247 -2.01 -1.75 -25.82
CA TRP A 247 -0.57 -1.64 -25.54
C TRP A 247 -0.07 -0.19 -25.45
N LYS A 248 -0.78 0.78 -26.06
CA LYS A 248 -0.45 2.21 -25.93
C LYS A 248 -0.72 2.74 -24.52
N TRP A 249 -1.62 2.09 -23.79
CA TRP A 249 -1.93 2.38 -22.39
C TRP A 249 -1.12 1.52 -21.41
N GLY A 250 -0.29 0.61 -21.92
CA GLY A 250 0.39 -0.41 -21.12
C GLY A 250 -0.49 -1.62 -20.78
N GLY A 251 -1.82 -1.45 -20.69
CA GLY A 251 -2.78 -2.52 -20.44
C GLY A 251 -3.00 -2.85 -18.96
N GLY A 252 -2.06 -2.54 -18.07
CA GLY A 252 -2.16 -2.81 -16.63
C GLY A 252 -1.67 -4.20 -16.24
N GLY A 253 -2.32 -4.83 -15.26
CA GLY A 253 -2.02 -6.19 -14.79
C GLY A 253 -0.80 -6.27 -13.88
N THR A 254 -0.48 -5.21 -13.16
CA THR A 254 0.68 -5.12 -12.27
C THR A 254 0.60 -6.15 -11.12
N VAL A 255 1.74 -6.78 -10.79
CA VAL A 255 1.86 -7.78 -9.70
C VAL A 255 2.52 -7.09 -8.51
N TRP A 256 1.77 -6.22 -7.83
CA TRP A 256 2.36 -5.25 -6.89
C TRP A 256 2.40 -5.71 -5.43
N ASP A 257 1.83 -6.87 -5.09
CA ASP A 257 1.74 -7.35 -3.70
C ASP A 257 1.87 -8.87 -3.54
N SER A 258 0.76 -9.61 -3.52
CA SER A 258 0.77 -11.00 -3.04
C SER A 258 1.26 -12.01 -4.08
N MET A 259 2.10 -12.92 -3.59
CA MET A 259 2.61 -14.11 -4.27
C MET A 259 2.74 -15.21 -3.22
N VAL A 260 2.42 -16.46 -3.56
CA VAL A 260 2.53 -17.60 -2.63
C VAL A 260 3.04 -18.84 -3.38
N TYR A 261 3.81 -19.70 -2.70
CA TYR A 261 4.51 -20.83 -3.34
C TYR A 261 4.16 -22.15 -2.67
N ASP A 262 3.71 -23.13 -3.45
CA ASP A 262 3.56 -24.51 -3.00
C ASP A 262 4.81 -25.33 -3.43
N PRO A 263 5.67 -25.73 -2.48
CA PRO A 263 6.85 -26.55 -2.78
C PRO A 263 6.54 -28.00 -3.16
N GLU A 264 5.38 -28.55 -2.78
CA GLU A 264 4.98 -29.91 -3.14
C GLU A 264 4.53 -29.99 -4.60
N LEU A 265 3.78 -28.97 -5.06
CA LEU A 265 3.27 -28.89 -6.42
C LEU A 265 4.25 -28.23 -7.39
N GLU A 266 5.29 -27.58 -6.86
CA GLU A 266 6.20 -26.71 -7.59
C GLU A 266 5.41 -25.68 -8.43
N LEU A 267 4.52 -24.95 -7.76
CA LEU A 267 3.68 -23.91 -8.34
C LEU A 267 3.84 -22.61 -7.57
N LEU A 268 4.15 -21.54 -8.29
CA LEU A 268 4.09 -20.18 -7.80
C LEU A 268 2.78 -19.56 -8.24
N TYR A 269 2.00 -19.05 -7.29
CA TYR A 269 0.75 -18.34 -7.53
C TYR A 269 0.99 -16.84 -7.38
N VAL A 270 0.54 -16.05 -8.36
CA VAL A 270 0.67 -14.59 -8.36
C VAL A 270 -0.69 -13.94 -8.52
N GLY A 271 -0.92 -12.88 -7.75
CA GLY A 271 -2.09 -12.04 -7.89
C GLY A 271 -1.88 -10.94 -8.93
N VAL A 272 -2.81 -10.79 -9.88
CA VAL A 272 -2.70 -9.84 -10.99
C VAL A 272 -3.61 -8.63 -10.79
N GLY A 273 -3.08 -7.44 -11.05
CA GLY A 273 -3.74 -6.16 -10.87
C GLY A 273 -4.85 -5.82 -11.88
N ASN A 274 -5.33 -4.60 -11.76
CA ASN A 274 -6.32 -3.94 -12.60
C ASN A 274 -5.76 -3.53 -13.97
N GLY A 275 -6.64 -3.20 -14.91
CA GLY A 275 -6.29 -2.73 -16.24
C GLY A 275 -5.90 -1.28 -16.29
N SER A 276 -5.18 -0.93 -17.36
CA SER A 276 -4.82 0.45 -17.68
C SER A 276 -5.26 0.81 -19.10
N PRO A 277 -6.12 1.83 -19.29
CA PRO A 277 -6.81 2.59 -18.24
C PRO A 277 -7.82 1.70 -17.51
N TRP A 278 -8.39 2.16 -16.39
CA TRP A 278 -9.42 1.38 -15.69
C TRP A 278 -10.66 1.18 -16.56
N ASN A 279 -11.10 2.20 -17.31
CA ASN A 279 -12.30 2.10 -18.12
C ASN A 279 -12.16 1.10 -19.29
N HIS A 280 -12.85 -0.03 -19.19
CA HIS A 280 -12.79 -1.12 -20.18
C HIS A 280 -13.22 -0.68 -21.57
N LYS A 281 -14.19 0.26 -21.70
CA LYS A 281 -14.65 0.77 -23.00
C LYS A 281 -13.56 1.55 -23.76
N ILE A 282 -12.56 2.05 -23.05
CA ILE A 282 -11.41 2.76 -23.63
C ILE A 282 -10.26 1.79 -23.84
N ARG A 283 -9.99 0.94 -22.84
CA ARG A 283 -8.91 -0.05 -22.86
C ARG A 283 -9.09 -1.11 -23.95
N SER A 284 -10.32 -1.60 -24.12
CA SER A 284 -10.70 -2.66 -25.06
C SER A 284 -12.11 -2.40 -25.62
N PRO A 285 -12.23 -1.53 -26.64
CA PRO A 285 -13.51 -0.95 -27.07
C PRO A 285 -14.58 -1.93 -27.52
N ASP A 286 -14.18 -3.07 -28.10
CA ASP A 286 -15.11 -4.11 -28.58
C ASP A 286 -15.35 -5.20 -27.52
N GLY A 287 -14.88 -4.97 -26.28
CA GLY A 287 -15.05 -5.86 -25.14
C GLY A 287 -13.90 -6.85 -24.97
N GLY A 288 -14.20 -8.02 -24.39
CA GLY A 288 -13.21 -9.05 -24.08
C GLY A 288 -12.90 -9.17 -22.58
N ASP A 289 -12.38 -10.33 -22.20
CA ASP A 289 -12.04 -10.66 -20.82
C ASP A 289 -10.75 -9.97 -20.35
N ASN A 290 -9.91 -9.52 -21.28
CA ASN A 290 -8.65 -8.84 -21.02
C ASN A 290 -7.70 -9.65 -20.11
N LEU A 291 -7.41 -10.90 -20.46
CA LEU A 291 -6.51 -11.75 -19.69
C LEU A 291 -5.09 -11.16 -19.61
N PHE A 292 -4.38 -11.29 -18.49
CA PHE A 292 -4.75 -11.92 -17.22
C PHE A 292 -5.15 -10.90 -16.14
N LEU A 293 -5.77 -9.77 -16.50
CA LEU A 293 -6.21 -8.77 -15.52
C LEU A 293 -7.08 -9.40 -14.43
N SER A 294 -6.95 -8.91 -13.19
CA SER A 294 -7.77 -9.34 -12.03
C SER A 294 -7.86 -10.87 -11.90
N SER A 295 -6.70 -11.53 -11.91
CA SER A 295 -6.60 -12.99 -11.90
C SER A 295 -5.65 -13.51 -10.83
N ILE A 296 -5.87 -14.76 -10.44
CA ILE A 296 -4.84 -15.61 -9.82
C ILE A 296 -4.21 -16.41 -10.95
N VAL A 297 -2.89 -16.33 -11.09
CA VAL A 297 -2.14 -17.07 -12.13
C VAL A 297 -1.14 -18.00 -11.46
N ALA A 298 -1.15 -19.27 -11.85
CA ALA A 298 -0.13 -20.23 -11.46
C ALA A 298 0.93 -20.36 -12.56
N VAL A 299 2.20 -20.24 -12.18
CA VAL A 299 3.35 -20.43 -13.06
C VAL A 299 4.33 -21.44 -12.47
N LYS A 300 5.14 -22.05 -13.34
CA LYS A 300 6.27 -22.88 -12.92
C LYS A 300 7.38 -22.00 -12.33
N PRO A 301 7.86 -22.30 -11.11
CA PRO A 301 8.82 -21.46 -10.40
C PRO A 301 10.19 -21.40 -11.09
N ASP A 302 10.58 -22.43 -11.82
CA ASP A 302 11.89 -22.49 -12.48
C ASP A 302 11.95 -21.76 -13.81
N THR A 303 10.81 -21.66 -14.52
CA THR A 303 10.76 -21.17 -15.91
C THR A 303 9.83 -19.98 -16.13
N GLY A 304 8.92 -19.70 -15.18
CA GLY A 304 7.84 -18.74 -15.36
C GLY A 304 6.75 -19.20 -16.34
N GLU A 305 6.77 -20.47 -16.75
CA GLU A 305 5.78 -21.02 -17.68
C GLU A 305 4.39 -21.06 -17.04
N TYR A 306 3.40 -20.55 -17.77
CA TYR A 306 1.99 -20.57 -17.38
C TYR A 306 1.49 -22.01 -17.17
N VAL A 307 0.71 -22.23 -16.10
CA VAL A 307 0.06 -23.50 -15.81
C VAL A 307 -1.47 -23.38 -15.88
N TRP A 308 -2.04 -22.52 -15.03
CA TRP A 308 -3.48 -22.25 -15.00
C TRP A 308 -3.73 -20.81 -14.52
N HIS A 309 -4.92 -20.30 -14.75
CA HIS A 309 -5.40 -19.07 -14.10
C HIS A 309 -6.87 -19.19 -13.71
N TYR A 310 -7.29 -18.37 -12.75
CA TYR A 310 -8.68 -18.07 -12.46
C TYR A 310 -8.86 -16.55 -12.46
N GLN A 311 -9.72 -16.04 -13.32
CA GLN A 311 -9.98 -14.61 -13.44
C GLN A 311 -11.16 -14.21 -12.54
N THR A 312 -10.87 -13.45 -11.47
CA THR A 312 -11.89 -13.05 -10.49
C THR A 312 -12.80 -11.95 -11.02
N THR A 313 -12.35 -11.13 -11.98
CA THR A 313 -13.14 -10.05 -12.57
C THR A 313 -12.85 -9.89 -14.06
N PRO A 314 -13.51 -10.67 -14.93
CA PRO A 314 -13.35 -10.56 -16.39
C PRO A 314 -13.73 -9.18 -16.93
N GLY A 315 -12.89 -8.63 -17.80
CA GLY A 315 -13.09 -7.29 -18.38
C GLY A 315 -13.28 -6.22 -17.29
N GLU A 316 -12.47 -6.27 -16.23
CA GLU A 316 -12.59 -5.39 -15.06
C GLU A 316 -12.67 -3.91 -15.47
N THR A 317 -13.33 -3.07 -14.68
CA THR A 317 -13.39 -1.65 -15.03
C THR A 317 -13.45 -0.68 -13.85
N TRP A 318 -13.23 -1.21 -12.64
CA TRP A 318 -13.47 -0.51 -11.37
C TRP A 318 -12.21 -0.39 -10.51
N ASP A 319 -11.04 -0.68 -11.07
CA ASP A 319 -9.80 -0.91 -10.30
C ASP A 319 -9.94 -2.08 -9.30
N TYR A 320 -10.48 -3.21 -9.76
CA TYR A 320 -10.52 -4.43 -8.97
C TYR A 320 -9.29 -5.28 -9.26
N THR A 321 -8.29 -5.18 -8.38
CA THR A 321 -7.11 -6.04 -8.40
C THR A 321 -7.43 -7.41 -7.80
N SER A 322 -6.61 -8.41 -8.14
CA SER A 322 -6.52 -9.70 -7.43
C SER A 322 -5.13 -9.90 -6.83
N THR A 323 -4.49 -8.80 -6.44
CA THR A 323 -3.15 -8.73 -5.84
C THR A 323 -3.19 -8.90 -4.32
N GLN A 324 -4.39 -8.94 -3.74
CA GLN A 324 -4.65 -9.16 -2.33
C GLN A 324 -4.06 -10.49 -1.86
N HIS A 325 -3.90 -10.59 -0.54
CA HIS A 325 -3.26 -11.71 0.13
C HIS A 325 -3.77 -13.08 -0.38
N LEU A 326 -2.88 -13.87 -0.97
CA LEU A 326 -3.07 -15.26 -1.32
C LEU A 326 -2.60 -16.14 -0.16
N MET A 327 -3.41 -17.12 0.22
CA MET A 327 -3.01 -18.12 1.22
C MET A 327 -3.36 -19.53 0.75
N LEU A 328 -2.51 -20.49 1.09
CA LEU A 328 -2.73 -21.90 0.81
C LEU A 328 -3.26 -22.60 2.06
N ALA A 329 -4.23 -23.48 1.89
CA ALA A 329 -4.73 -24.31 2.97
C ALA A 329 -5.16 -25.68 2.43
N ASP A 330 -5.20 -26.67 3.31
CA ASP A 330 -5.85 -27.93 3.02
C ASP A 330 -7.15 -27.96 3.83
N LEU A 331 -8.30 -27.98 3.15
CA LEU A 331 -9.62 -27.89 3.76
C LEU A 331 -10.41 -29.18 3.55
N ASP A 332 -11.24 -29.56 4.51
CA ASP A 332 -12.17 -30.68 4.37
C ASP A 332 -13.49 -30.16 3.78
N ILE A 333 -13.67 -30.33 2.47
CA ILE A 333 -14.83 -29.84 1.70
C ILE A 333 -15.57 -31.05 1.15
N ASP A 334 -16.87 -31.15 1.45
CA ASP A 334 -17.74 -32.27 1.04
C ASP A 334 -17.20 -33.67 1.39
N GLY A 335 -16.45 -33.76 2.50
CA GLY A 335 -15.85 -35.00 2.98
C GLY A 335 -14.53 -35.37 2.30
N GLU A 336 -14.00 -34.52 1.42
CA GLU A 336 -12.70 -34.68 0.77
C GLU A 336 -11.70 -33.61 1.23
N ARG A 337 -10.44 -34.03 1.43
CA ARG A 337 -9.35 -33.11 1.73
C ARG A 337 -8.89 -32.41 0.45
N ARG A 338 -9.23 -31.13 0.29
CA ARG A 338 -8.93 -30.32 -0.89
C ARG A 338 -7.75 -29.39 -0.63
N LYS A 339 -6.79 -29.39 -1.56
CA LYS A 339 -5.65 -28.47 -1.59
C LYS A 339 -6.11 -27.16 -2.25
N VAL A 340 -6.29 -26.10 -1.47
CA VAL A 340 -6.88 -24.83 -1.96
C VAL A 340 -5.92 -23.65 -1.89
N VAL A 341 -6.19 -22.66 -2.74
CA VAL A 341 -5.74 -21.28 -2.60
C VAL A 341 -6.97 -20.41 -2.31
N MET A 342 -6.84 -19.53 -1.33
CA MET A 342 -7.93 -18.64 -0.88
C MET A 342 -7.55 -17.18 -1.11
N GLN A 343 -8.52 -16.36 -1.48
CA GLN A 343 -8.33 -14.92 -1.66
C GLN A 343 -9.61 -14.12 -1.41
N ALA A 344 -9.48 -12.95 -0.80
CA ALA A 344 -10.52 -11.92 -0.72
C ALA A 344 -10.10 -10.67 -1.53
N PRO A 345 -10.15 -10.67 -2.87
CA PRO A 345 -9.76 -9.52 -3.70
C PRO A 345 -10.65 -8.29 -3.51
N LYS A 346 -10.25 -7.16 -4.11
CA LYS A 346 -11.00 -5.90 -4.05
C LYS A 346 -12.50 -6.03 -4.40
N ASN A 347 -12.87 -6.98 -5.25
CA ASN A 347 -14.22 -7.11 -5.81
C ASN A 347 -15.32 -7.55 -4.82
N GLY A 348 -14.96 -7.94 -3.60
CA GLY A 348 -15.91 -8.25 -2.51
C GLY A 348 -16.43 -9.68 -2.45
N PHE A 349 -15.87 -10.59 -3.25
CA PHE A 349 -16.11 -12.04 -3.14
C PHE A 349 -14.90 -12.74 -2.51
N PHE A 350 -15.15 -13.77 -1.70
CA PHE A 350 -14.13 -14.63 -1.12
C PHE A 350 -14.03 -15.90 -1.96
N TYR A 351 -12.87 -16.18 -2.53
CA TYR A 351 -12.68 -17.32 -3.44
C TYR A 351 -11.96 -18.45 -2.72
N VAL A 352 -12.45 -19.68 -2.92
CA VAL A 352 -11.74 -20.93 -2.63
C VAL A 352 -11.58 -21.65 -3.96
N ILE A 353 -10.33 -21.88 -4.35
CA ILE A 353 -9.95 -22.43 -5.66
C ILE A 353 -9.04 -23.62 -5.42
N ASP A 354 -9.22 -24.70 -6.18
CA ASP A 354 -8.31 -25.83 -6.18
C ASP A 354 -6.93 -25.38 -6.69
N ARG A 355 -5.92 -25.42 -5.84
CA ARG A 355 -4.60 -24.85 -6.20
C ARG A 355 -3.81 -25.74 -7.17
N ILE A 356 -4.27 -26.96 -7.43
CA ILE A 356 -3.65 -27.87 -8.40
C ILE A 356 -4.15 -27.52 -9.81
N THR A 357 -5.46 -27.33 -9.96
CA THR A 357 -6.10 -27.22 -11.29
C THR A 357 -6.55 -25.81 -11.66
N GLY A 358 -6.71 -24.91 -10.68
CA GLY A 358 -7.34 -23.60 -10.87
C GLY A 358 -8.88 -23.64 -10.90
N GLU A 359 -9.47 -24.80 -10.60
CA GLU A 359 -10.93 -24.97 -10.57
C GLU A 359 -11.55 -24.20 -9.39
N LEU A 360 -12.60 -23.42 -9.67
CA LEU A 360 -13.37 -22.75 -8.65
C LEU A 360 -14.13 -23.78 -7.80
N ILE A 361 -13.94 -23.74 -6.48
CA ILE A 361 -14.71 -24.56 -5.53
C ILE A 361 -15.91 -23.78 -5.00
N SER A 362 -15.68 -22.54 -4.53
CA SER A 362 -16.75 -21.67 -4.04
C SER A 362 -16.36 -20.20 -4.10
N ALA A 363 -17.36 -19.32 -4.28
CA ALA A 363 -17.17 -17.89 -4.14
C ALA A 363 -18.44 -17.16 -3.69
N GLU A 364 -18.40 -16.55 -2.50
CA GLU A 364 -19.50 -15.78 -1.93
C GLU A 364 -19.08 -14.38 -1.51
N LYS A 365 -20.07 -13.48 -1.39
CA LYS A 365 -19.84 -12.10 -0.97
C LYS A 365 -19.44 -12.04 0.50
N TYR A 366 -18.29 -11.43 0.81
CA TYR A 366 -17.88 -11.13 2.19
C TYR A 366 -18.11 -9.65 2.57
N SER A 367 -18.53 -8.82 1.61
CA SER A 367 -18.84 -7.40 1.80
C SER A 367 -20.04 -6.97 0.95
N LEU A 368 -20.40 -5.68 0.98
CA LEU A 368 -21.41 -5.11 0.11
C LEU A 368 -20.89 -5.04 -1.33
N VAL A 369 -21.65 -5.63 -2.26
CA VAL A 369 -21.28 -5.75 -3.68
C VAL A 369 -22.46 -5.36 -4.57
N THR A 370 -22.28 -4.35 -5.42
CA THR A 370 -23.28 -3.86 -6.38
C THR A 370 -22.98 -4.22 -7.84
N TRP A 371 -21.73 -4.56 -8.19
CA TRP A 371 -21.35 -4.85 -9.58
C TRP A 371 -21.79 -6.25 -10.04
N ALA A 372 -21.78 -7.26 -9.16
CA ALA A 372 -22.24 -8.61 -9.48
C ALA A 372 -23.22 -9.15 -8.45
N SER A 373 -24.19 -9.95 -8.91
CA SER A 373 -25.20 -10.57 -8.07
C SER A 373 -24.66 -11.79 -7.32
N HIS A 374 -23.89 -12.64 -8.00
CA HIS A 374 -23.23 -13.84 -7.50
C HIS A 374 -22.13 -14.28 -8.49
N ILE A 375 -21.35 -15.30 -8.12
CA ILE A 375 -20.52 -16.06 -9.05
C ILE A 375 -21.30 -17.30 -9.48
N ASP A 376 -21.52 -17.49 -10.78
CA ASP A 376 -22.13 -18.69 -11.31
C ASP A 376 -21.11 -19.83 -11.29
N LEU A 377 -21.31 -20.83 -10.42
CA LEU A 377 -20.36 -21.92 -10.23
C LEU A 377 -20.22 -22.83 -11.46
N GLN A 378 -21.21 -22.84 -12.36
CA GLN A 378 -21.13 -23.66 -13.58
C GLN A 378 -20.13 -23.07 -14.59
N SER A 379 -20.16 -21.75 -14.78
CA SER A 379 -19.23 -21.04 -15.66
C SER A 379 -17.96 -20.57 -14.95
N GLY A 380 -18.00 -20.47 -13.62
CA GLY A 380 -16.95 -19.85 -12.81
C GLY A 380 -16.90 -18.32 -12.96
N ARG A 381 -17.98 -17.68 -13.43
CA ARG A 381 -17.98 -16.26 -13.83
C ARG A 381 -18.95 -15.43 -12.99
N PRO A 382 -18.63 -14.14 -12.75
CA PRO A 382 -19.56 -13.23 -12.10
C PRO A 382 -20.79 -12.96 -12.98
N VAL A 383 -21.97 -12.94 -12.37
CA VAL A 383 -23.21 -12.49 -13.02
C VAL A 383 -23.40 -11.01 -12.70
N GLU A 384 -22.94 -10.15 -13.62
CA GLU A 384 -23.02 -8.69 -13.50
C GLU A 384 -24.47 -8.20 -13.30
N THR A 385 -24.64 -7.18 -12.46
CA THR A 385 -25.92 -6.50 -12.31
C THR A 385 -26.16 -5.55 -13.49
N PRO A 386 -27.41 -5.14 -13.76
CA PRO A 386 -27.70 -4.17 -14.83
C PRO A 386 -26.97 -2.83 -14.68
N ASN A 387 -26.54 -2.48 -13.47
CA ASN A 387 -25.87 -1.22 -13.16
C ASN A 387 -24.34 -1.34 -13.09
N ALA A 388 -23.77 -2.54 -13.26
CA ALA A 388 -22.34 -2.79 -13.09
C ALA A 388 -21.47 -1.83 -13.92
N ARG A 389 -21.88 -1.55 -15.17
CA ARG A 389 -21.12 -0.76 -16.15
C ARG A 389 -21.79 0.57 -16.53
N VAL A 390 -22.62 1.12 -15.64
CA VAL A 390 -23.28 2.41 -15.84
C VAL A 390 -22.50 3.52 -15.13
N PHE A 391 -21.78 4.32 -15.92
CA PHE A 391 -20.84 5.36 -15.43
C PHE A 391 -21.36 6.76 -15.72
N ASP A 392 -22.48 7.12 -15.08
CA ASP A 392 -23.19 8.39 -15.30
C ASP A 392 -22.95 9.43 -14.19
N GLY A 393 -21.99 9.17 -13.27
CA GLY A 393 -21.74 9.99 -12.09
C GLY A 393 -22.85 9.94 -11.04
N LYS A 394 -23.85 9.07 -11.19
CA LYS A 394 -24.98 8.91 -10.25
C LYS A 394 -25.02 7.53 -9.62
N ASN A 395 -24.69 6.48 -10.39
CA ASN A 395 -24.65 5.12 -9.88
C ASN A 395 -23.52 4.94 -8.87
N VAL A 396 -23.86 4.34 -7.73
CA VAL A 396 -22.90 4.00 -6.68
C VAL A 396 -22.29 2.63 -6.97
N SER A 397 -20.96 2.59 -7.05
CA SER A 397 -20.18 1.38 -7.19
C SER A 397 -19.64 0.93 -5.84
N LEU A 398 -19.95 -0.31 -5.47
CA LEU A 398 -19.42 -1.01 -4.31
C LEU A 398 -18.98 -2.43 -4.73
N PRO A 399 -17.77 -2.85 -4.37
CA PRO A 399 -16.74 -2.04 -3.72
C PRO A 399 -16.22 -0.90 -4.63
N SER A 400 -15.47 0.05 -4.08
CA SER A 400 -14.80 1.09 -4.89
C SER A 400 -13.45 0.62 -5.45
N ASN A 401 -12.72 1.54 -6.07
CA ASN A 401 -11.30 1.37 -6.41
C ASN A 401 -10.42 1.06 -5.16
N ALA A 402 -10.84 1.48 -3.97
CA ALA A 402 -10.18 1.05 -2.73
C ALA A 402 -10.40 -0.47 -2.47
N GLY A 403 -11.49 -1.04 -2.96
CA GLY A 403 -11.87 -2.44 -2.79
C GLY A 403 -12.63 -2.72 -1.48
N ALA A 404 -13.18 -3.93 -1.36
CA ALA A 404 -13.74 -4.41 -0.10
C ALA A 404 -12.63 -4.91 0.85
N HIS A 405 -11.52 -5.37 0.29
CA HIS A 405 -10.27 -5.69 0.99
C HIS A 405 -9.13 -5.23 0.08
N ASN A 406 -8.10 -4.61 0.65
CA ASN A 406 -6.94 -4.13 -0.10
C ASN A 406 -5.70 -4.92 0.33
N TRP A 407 -4.51 -4.33 0.29
CA TRP A 407 -3.25 -4.97 0.66
C TRP A 407 -3.09 -5.40 2.13
N PRO A 408 -3.77 -4.82 3.16
CA PRO A 408 -3.54 -5.23 4.54
C PRO A 408 -3.73 -6.74 4.71
N PRO A 409 -2.72 -7.52 5.11
CA PRO A 409 -2.84 -8.98 5.05
C PRO A 409 -3.98 -9.54 5.90
N MET A 410 -4.72 -10.53 5.39
CA MET A 410 -5.58 -11.40 6.20
C MET A 410 -4.77 -12.55 6.85
N SER A 411 -5.34 -13.27 7.81
CA SER A 411 -4.70 -14.45 8.44
C SER A 411 -5.71 -15.59 8.58
N TYR A 412 -5.24 -16.83 8.55
CA TYR A 412 -6.06 -18.05 8.71
C TYR A 412 -5.64 -18.83 9.93
N ASN A 413 -6.57 -19.14 10.83
CA ASN A 413 -6.27 -19.96 12.01
C ASN A 413 -6.82 -21.38 11.83
N PRO A 414 -5.96 -22.41 11.69
CA PRO A 414 -6.40 -23.79 11.50
C PRO A 414 -7.14 -24.38 12.71
N ASN A 415 -6.99 -23.79 13.91
CA ASN A 415 -7.70 -24.26 15.11
C ASN A 415 -9.18 -23.86 15.08
N THR A 416 -9.50 -22.69 14.55
CA THR A 416 -10.88 -22.19 14.43
C THR A 416 -11.47 -22.50 13.05
N GLY A 417 -10.61 -22.72 12.05
CA GLY A 417 -10.99 -22.84 10.65
C GLY A 417 -11.40 -21.50 10.02
N LEU A 418 -11.04 -20.37 10.61
CA LEU A 418 -11.52 -19.04 10.19
C LEU A 418 -10.41 -18.20 9.56
N VAL A 419 -10.82 -17.35 8.61
CA VAL A 419 -9.99 -16.33 7.96
C VAL A 419 -10.40 -14.95 8.48
N TYR A 420 -9.46 -14.16 8.98
CA TYR A 420 -9.69 -12.85 9.57
C TYR A 420 -9.37 -11.74 8.58
N ILE A 421 -10.41 -11.07 8.08
CA ILE A 421 -10.36 -10.16 6.94
C ILE A 421 -10.61 -8.72 7.39
N PRO A 422 -9.63 -7.81 7.21
CA PRO A 422 -9.86 -6.36 7.22
C PRO A 422 -10.74 -5.98 6.03
N SER A 423 -12.02 -5.73 6.28
CA SER A 423 -13.01 -5.38 5.25
C SER A 423 -13.40 -3.91 5.33
N MET A 424 -13.75 -3.30 4.20
CA MET A 424 -14.21 -1.93 4.13
C MET A 424 -15.34 -1.72 3.12
N ILE A 425 -16.13 -0.68 3.38
CA ILE A 425 -17.21 -0.16 2.56
C ILE A 425 -16.86 1.30 2.27
N PHE A 426 -16.55 1.57 1.01
CA PHE A 426 -16.17 2.88 0.53
C PHE A 426 -16.94 3.13 -0.78
N PRO A 427 -18.11 3.80 -0.77
CA PRO A 427 -18.91 4.01 -1.97
C PRO A 427 -18.30 5.07 -2.88
N VAL A 428 -18.23 4.80 -4.19
CA VAL A 428 -17.74 5.77 -5.21
C VAL A 428 -18.68 5.86 -6.40
N ARG A 429 -18.51 6.90 -7.22
CA ARG A 429 -19.26 7.12 -8.46
C ARG A 429 -18.30 7.31 -9.62
N PHE A 430 -18.43 6.45 -10.62
CA PHE A 430 -17.69 6.62 -11.86
C PHE A 430 -18.51 7.43 -12.87
N LEU A 431 -17.83 8.32 -13.58
CA LEU A 431 -18.40 9.10 -14.68
C LEU A 431 -17.54 8.87 -15.93
N ASP A 432 -18.16 8.43 -17.02
CA ASP A 432 -17.49 8.29 -18.31
C ASP A 432 -16.84 9.64 -18.71
N PRO A 433 -15.67 9.65 -19.35
CA PRO A 433 -14.93 10.87 -19.66
C PRO A 433 -15.75 11.96 -20.37
N THR A 434 -15.76 13.16 -19.79
CA THR A 434 -16.36 14.36 -20.39
C THR A 434 -15.35 15.17 -21.22
N ASP A 435 -14.06 14.98 -20.99
CA ASP A 435 -12.95 15.57 -21.74
C ASP A 435 -12.27 14.51 -22.62
N GLU A 436 -11.88 14.90 -23.84
CA GLU A 436 -11.16 14.02 -24.77
C GLU A 436 -9.77 13.65 -24.24
N GLN A 437 -9.19 14.49 -23.38
CA GLN A 437 -7.89 14.22 -22.77
C GLN A 437 -7.86 12.95 -21.92
N ASP A 438 -8.98 12.61 -21.27
CA ASP A 438 -9.12 11.40 -20.44
C ASP A 438 -9.35 10.13 -21.30
N ARG A 439 -9.44 10.30 -22.63
CA ARG A 439 -9.58 9.23 -23.64
C ARG A 439 -8.27 8.94 -24.37
N GLN A 440 -7.16 9.58 -23.99
CA GLN A 440 -5.85 9.43 -24.62
C GLN A 440 -4.79 9.03 -23.58
N PRO A 441 -3.85 8.12 -23.90
CA PRO A 441 -2.80 7.72 -22.97
C PRO A 441 -1.78 8.85 -22.78
N LYS A 442 -1.43 9.16 -21.53
CA LYS A 442 -0.42 10.16 -21.17
C LYS A 442 0.61 9.63 -20.18
N GLN A 443 1.86 9.51 -20.60
CA GLN A 443 2.93 9.04 -19.71
C GLN A 443 3.14 10.00 -18.54
N GLY A 444 3.40 9.48 -17.34
CA GLY A 444 3.71 10.28 -16.15
C GLY A 444 2.49 10.93 -15.46
N LEU A 445 1.27 10.61 -15.88
CA LEU A 445 0.02 11.04 -15.25
C LEU A 445 -0.90 9.86 -14.97
N TRP A 446 -1.90 10.10 -14.14
CA TRP A 446 -3.00 9.17 -13.92
C TRP A 446 -3.82 8.99 -15.21
N ASN A 447 -3.97 7.74 -15.66
CA ASN A 447 -4.68 7.32 -16.86
C ASN A 447 -5.85 6.39 -16.50
N VAL A 448 -6.78 6.84 -15.66
CA VAL A 448 -7.86 5.97 -15.18
C VAL A 448 -9.01 5.81 -16.19
N GLY A 449 -9.17 6.73 -17.14
CA GLY A 449 -10.23 6.66 -18.15
C GLY A 449 -11.63 7.00 -17.63
N PHE A 450 -11.72 7.77 -16.54
CA PHE A 450 -12.96 8.30 -15.97
C PHE A 450 -12.82 9.77 -15.61
N ASP A 451 -13.91 10.52 -15.72
CA ASP A 451 -13.99 11.86 -15.18
C ASP A 451 -14.12 11.79 -13.65
N ARG A 452 -13.19 12.44 -12.96
CA ARG A 452 -13.06 12.35 -11.50
C ARG A 452 -13.97 13.32 -10.74
N ILE A 453 -14.61 14.27 -11.42
CA ILE A 453 -15.44 15.28 -10.75
C ILE A 453 -16.62 14.64 -9.99
N ALA A 454 -17.08 13.47 -10.42
CA ALA A 454 -18.20 12.75 -9.79
C ALA A 454 -17.89 12.20 -8.38
N ASN A 455 -16.60 12.07 -8.02
CA ASN A 455 -16.18 11.59 -6.70
C ASN A 455 -15.93 12.72 -5.70
N VAL A 456 -15.91 13.99 -6.14
CA VAL A 456 -15.66 15.14 -5.27
C VAL A 456 -16.89 15.37 -4.37
N PRO A 457 -16.78 15.19 -3.05
CA PRO A 457 -17.93 15.42 -2.17
C PRO A 457 -18.34 16.90 -2.19
N PRO A 458 -19.65 17.22 -2.16
CA PRO A 458 -20.09 18.59 -2.03
C PRO A 458 -19.64 19.17 -0.68
N ALA A 459 -19.31 20.47 -0.66
CA ALA A 459 -18.94 21.16 0.57
C ALA A 459 -20.17 21.36 1.49
N LEU A 460 -20.51 20.34 2.27
CA LEU A 460 -21.62 20.34 3.22
C LEU A 460 -21.14 20.65 4.66
N PRO A 461 -21.91 21.39 5.48
CA PRO A 461 -21.55 21.65 6.87
C PRO A 461 -21.42 20.39 7.74
N ASN A 462 -22.18 19.35 7.44
CA ASN A 462 -22.18 18.07 8.15
C ASN A 462 -21.48 16.95 7.36
N LEU A 463 -20.59 17.31 6.42
CA LEU A 463 -19.91 16.34 5.57
C LEU A 463 -19.21 15.26 6.41
N ASP A 464 -18.50 15.63 7.47
CA ASP A 464 -17.72 14.67 8.25
C ASP A 464 -18.62 13.64 8.96
N GLU A 465 -19.77 14.05 9.49
CA GLU A 465 -20.78 13.13 10.07
C GLU A 465 -21.36 12.17 9.01
N LEU A 466 -21.56 12.66 7.77
CA LEU A 466 -22.03 11.81 6.67
C LEU A 466 -20.95 10.80 6.26
N LEU A 467 -19.69 11.24 6.19
CA LEU A 467 -18.58 10.37 5.82
C LEU A 467 -18.38 9.26 6.86
N GLU A 468 -18.51 9.56 8.14
CA GLU A 468 -18.41 8.56 9.22
C GLU A 468 -19.46 7.44 9.13
N LYS A 469 -20.64 7.73 8.57
CA LYS A 469 -21.73 6.75 8.44
C LYS A 469 -21.62 5.92 7.17
N GLU A 470 -21.21 6.56 6.07
CA GLU A 470 -21.18 5.94 4.74
C GLU A 470 -19.88 5.17 4.47
N TYR A 471 -18.77 5.62 5.06
CA TYR A 471 -17.45 5.01 4.90
C TYR A 471 -17.10 4.25 6.16
N THR A 472 -17.05 2.92 6.05
CA THR A 472 -16.83 2.06 7.20
C THR A 472 -15.81 0.96 6.92
N GLY A 473 -15.18 0.46 7.97
CA GLY A 473 -14.38 -0.76 7.98
C GLY A 473 -14.69 -1.60 9.20
N THR A 474 -14.44 -2.89 9.06
CA THR A 474 -14.66 -3.89 10.09
C THR A 474 -13.66 -5.03 9.94
N LEU A 475 -13.30 -5.65 11.06
CA LEU A 475 -12.69 -6.97 11.06
C LEU A 475 -13.79 -8.02 11.08
N LEU A 476 -13.75 -8.95 10.13
CA LEU A 476 -14.66 -10.08 10.11
C LEU A 476 -13.90 -11.40 10.13
N ALA A 477 -14.49 -12.41 10.77
CA ALA A 477 -14.04 -13.79 10.69
C ALA A 477 -14.92 -14.56 9.70
N TRP A 478 -14.32 -14.97 8.61
CA TRP A 478 -14.93 -15.71 7.52
C TRP A 478 -14.64 -17.20 7.65
N ASP A 479 -15.67 -18.04 7.54
CA ASP A 479 -15.51 -19.48 7.40
C ASP A 479 -15.42 -19.83 5.90
N PRO A 480 -14.26 -20.27 5.40
CA PRO A 480 -14.04 -20.53 3.99
C PRO A 480 -14.79 -21.78 3.49
N ILE A 481 -15.17 -22.70 4.38
CA ILE A 481 -15.90 -23.93 4.01
C ILE A 481 -17.39 -23.62 3.89
N THR A 482 -17.96 -22.93 4.88
CA THR A 482 -19.40 -22.58 4.85
C THR A 482 -19.71 -21.30 4.11
N GLN A 483 -18.68 -20.54 3.70
CA GLN A 483 -18.77 -19.26 3.00
C GLN A 483 -19.64 -18.23 3.75
N LYS A 484 -19.42 -18.11 5.05
CA LYS A 484 -20.20 -17.23 5.94
C LYS A 484 -19.33 -16.52 6.95
N VAL A 485 -19.77 -15.31 7.30
CA VAL A 485 -19.26 -14.58 8.47
C VAL A 485 -19.67 -15.34 9.74
N LYS A 486 -18.71 -15.65 10.61
CA LYS A 486 -18.97 -16.19 11.96
C LYS A 486 -19.21 -15.09 12.97
N TRP A 487 -18.36 -14.06 12.91
CA TRP A 487 -18.49 -12.83 13.66
C TRP A 487 -17.88 -11.69 12.87
N GLN A 488 -18.30 -10.48 13.16
CA GLN A 488 -17.70 -9.25 12.65
C GLN A 488 -17.77 -8.19 13.75
N LEU A 489 -16.77 -7.31 13.80
CA LEU A 489 -16.82 -6.17 14.69
C LEU A 489 -17.86 -5.16 14.20
N GLU A 490 -18.35 -4.33 15.12
CA GLU A 490 -19.19 -3.20 14.74
C GLU A 490 -18.46 -2.30 13.74
N PRO A 491 -19.10 -1.95 12.60
CA PRO A 491 -18.50 -1.07 11.62
C PRO A 491 -18.02 0.23 12.27
N SER A 492 -16.79 0.60 11.96
CA SER A 492 -16.20 1.86 12.38
C SER A 492 -15.56 2.54 11.18
N ARG A 493 -14.85 3.65 11.35
CA ARG A 493 -14.14 4.27 10.23
C ARG A 493 -13.20 3.26 9.55
N PRO A 494 -13.00 3.33 8.21
CA PRO A 494 -12.30 2.33 7.40
C PRO A 494 -10.80 2.26 7.69
N THR A 495 -10.45 1.84 8.91
CA THR A 495 -9.11 1.53 9.38
C THR A 495 -9.10 0.12 9.90
N GLY A 496 -8.24 -0.68 9.31
CA GLY A 496 -7.83 -1.95 9.88
C GLY A 496 -6.47 -2.28 9.29
N GLY A 497 -5.49 -2.51 10.15
CA GLY A 497 -4.23 -3.07 9.71
C GLY A 497 -4.37 -4.51 9.27
N GLY A 498 -3.28 -5.08 8.77
CA GLY A 498 -3.23 -6.52 8.54
C GLY A 498 -3.39 -7.31 9.85
N THR A 499 -3.78 -8.58 9.74
CA THR A 499 -4.04 -9.46 10.87
C THR A 499 -2.93 -10.49 11.07
N LEU A 500 -2.77 -10.91 12.32
CA LEU A 500 -2.00 -12.07 12.76
C LEU A 500 -2.92 -12.94 13.60
N SER A 501 -2.91 -14.25 13.38
CA SER A 501 -3.59 -15.20 14.26
C SER A 501 -2.59 -16.11 14.98
N SER A 502 -2.96 -16.64 16.14
CA SER A 502 -2.08 -17.54 16.91
C SER A 502 -2.80 -18.72 17.58
N ALA A 503 -2.01 -19.72 17.99
CA ALA A 503 -2.45 -20.85 18.79
C ALA A 503 -2.99 -20.43 20.18
N GLY A 504 -2.67 -19.21 20.63
CA GLY A 504 -3.23 -18.61 21.85
C GLY A 504 -4.72 -18.23 21.76
N GLN A 505 -5.42 -18.59 20.67
CA GLN A 505 -6.79 -18.19 20.35
C GLN A 505 -6.98 -16.68 20.25
N LEU A 506 -5.99 -16.00 19.65
CA LEU A 506 -5.99 -14.55 19.47
C LEU A 506 -5.87 -14.16 18.00
N VAL A 507 -6.43 -12.99 17.68
CA VAL A 507 -6.19 -12.25 16.44
C VAL A 507 -5.70 -10.86 16.80
N PHE A 508 -4.55 -10.47 16.30
CA PHE A 508 -4.01 -9.12 16.46
C PHE A 508 -4.25 -8.29 15.21
N GLN A 509 -4.58 -7.01 15.39
CA GLN A 509 -4.80 -6.07 14.30
C GLN A 509 -4.56 -4.62 14.76
N GLY A 510 -4.05 -3.77 13.88
CA GLY A 510 -4.25 -2.33 14.03
C GLY A 510 -5.73 -1.97 13.89
N GLY A 511 -6.31 -1.35 14.91
CA GLY A 511 -7.72 -1.01 15.00
C GLY A 511 -8.01 0.47 14.76
N LYS A 512 -8.98 1.01 15.49
CA LYS A 512 -9.48 2.38 15.32
C LYS A 512 -8.38 3.42 15.53
N THR A 513 -8.22 4.32 14.56
CA THR A 513 -7.41 5.54 14.59
C THR A 513 -5.95 5.32 14.98
N SER A 514 -5.66 5.09 16.26
CA SER A 514 -4.31 4.90 16.81
C SER A 514 -4.14 3.66 17.69
N HIS A 515 -5.06 2.71 17.67
CA HIS A 515 -4.99 1.54 18.55
C HIS A 515 -4.43 0.29 17.86
N PHE A 516 -3.71 -0.52 18.62
CA PHE A 516 -3.36 -1.89 18.28
C PHE A 516 -4.08 -2.82 19.25
N ASN A 517 -4.80 -3.80 18.72
CA ASN A 517 -5.79 -4.58 19.45
C ASN A 517 -5.50 -6.08 19.36
N ALA A 518 -5.96 -6.82 20.37
CA ALA A 518 -6.04 -8.27 20.35
C ALA A 518 -7.49 -8.71 20.62
N TYR A 519 -7.99 -9.58 19.75
CA TYR A 519 -9.34 -10.11 19.79
C TYR A 519 -9.33 -11.62 20.06
N ASP A 520 -10.39 -12.11 20.69
CA ASP A 520 -10.68 -13.53 20.75
C ASP A 520 -10.92 -14.08 19.33
N ALA A 521 -10.21 -15.14 18.97
CA ALA A 521 -10.24 -15.71 17.63
C ALA A 521 -11.59 -16.34 17.25
N GLU A 522 -12.39 -16.77 18.22
CA GLU A 522 -13.68 -17.44 18.00
C GLU A 522 -14.87 -16.48 18.10
N THR A 523 -14.78 -15.44 18.93
CA THR A 523 -15.92 -14.56 19.22
C THR A 523 -15.77 -13.13 18.70
N GLY A 524 -14.53 -12.68 18.45
CA GLY A 524 -14.22 -11.29 18.12
C GLY A 524 -14.25 -10.34 19.32
N GLU A 525 -14.35 -10.85 20.55
CA GLU A 525 -14.28 -10.03 21.76
C GLU A 525 -12.93 -9.32 21.86
N GLU A 526 -12.92 -8.01 22.09
CA GLU A 526 -11.68 -7.27 22.35
C GLU A 526 -11.14 -7.62 23.73
N LEU A 527 -9.95 -8.22 23.80
CA LEU A 527 -9.32 -8.68 25.03
C LEU A 527 -8.19 -7.74 25.50
N TRP A 528 -7.63 -6.97 24.58
CA TRP A 528 -6.55 -6.02 24.85
C TRP A 528 -6.50 -4.95 23.76
N SER A 529 -6.09 -3.74 24.14
CA SER A 529 -6.00 -2.56 23.28
C SER A 529 -4.92 -1.62 23.80
N TRP A 530 -4.15 -1.02 22.91
CA TRP A 530 -3.03 -0.13 23.26
C TRP A 530 -2.87 1.00 22.24
N ASP A 531 -2.67 2.24 22.72
CA ASP A 531 -2.56 3.43 21.87
C ASP A 531 -1.14 3.59 21.30
N VAL A 532 -0.97 3.22 20.04
CA VAL A 532 0.30 3.28 19.29
C VAL A 532 0.61 4.67 18.72
N GLN A 533 -0.18 5.69 19.06
CA GLN A 533 0.02 7.11 18.72
C GLN A 533 -0.08 7.47 17.22
N THR A 534 -0.36 6.50 16.34
CA THR A 534 -0.56 6.69 14.89
C THR A 534 -1.38 5.53 14.30
N GLY A 535 -1.77 5.62 13.03
CA GLY A 535 -2.42 4.52 12.32
C GLY A 535 -1.52 3.28 12.17
N ALA A 536 -2.00 2.13 12.65
CA ALA A 536 -1.36 0.83 12.47
C ALA A 536 -1.95 0.10 11.25
N MET A 537 -1.27 0.17 10.10
CA MET A 537 -1.75 -0.41 8.84
C MET A 537 -1.08 -1.74 8.50
N ALA A 538 0.18 -1.92 8.88
CA ALA A 538 0.92 -3.15 8.61
C ALA A 538 0.37 -4.33 9.41
N ALA A 539 0.64 -5.55 8.93
CA ALA A 539 0.37 -6.75 9.71
C ALA A 539 1.43 -6.91 10.82
N PRO A 540 1.02 -7.25 12.06
CA PRO A 540 1.95 -7.60 13.12
C PRO A 540 2.56 -8.99 12.87
N VAL A 541 3.65 -9.28 13.57
CA VAL A 541 4.31 -10.59 13.63
C VAL A 541 4.53 -11.02 15.07
N THR A 542 4.76 -12.30 15.30
CA THR A 542 5.16 -12.82 16.62
C THR A 542 6.33 -13.77 16.50
N TYR A 543 7.19 -13.78 17.51
CA TYR A 543 8.38 -14.61 17.57
C TYR A 543 8.71 -14.97 19.02
N GLU A 544 9.63 -15.90 19.22
CA GLU A 544 10.12 -16.31 20.53
C GLU A 544 11.64 -16.22 20.59
N ILE A 545 12.16 -15.63 21.67
CA ILE A 545 13.59 -15.58 21.97
C ILE A 545 13.77 -15.98 23.43
N GLU A 546 14.61 -16.98 23.69
CA GLU A 546 14.95 -17.46 25.04
C GLU A 546 13.71 -17.81 25.90
N GLY A 547 12.64 -18.32 25.26
CA GLY A 547 11.40 -18.69 25.94
C GLY A 547 10.44 -17.53 26.23
N GLU A 548 10.75 -16.31 25.77
CA GLU A 548 9.83 -15.16 25.83
C GLU A 548 9.22 -14.91 24.45
N GLN A 549 7.89 -14.86 24.39
CA GLN A 549 7.14 -14.51 23.20
C GLN A 549 6.98 -12.99 23.07
N TYR A 550 7.23 -12.50 21.87
CA TYR A 550 7.13 -11.09 21.49
C TYR A 550 6.08 -10.92 20.38
N ILE A 551 5.43 -9.76 20.35
CA ILE A 551 4.62 -9.26 19.22
C ILE A 551 5.30 -8.00 18.68
N ALA A 552 5.62 -7.95 17.39
CA ALA A 552 6.16 -6.77 16.74
C ALA A 552 5.19 -6.21 15.68
N VAL A 553 5.08 -4.89 15.61
CA VAL A 553 4.28 -4.19 14.61
C VAL A 553 4.99 -2.91 14.16
N ALA A 554 5.01 -2.68 12.85
CA ALA A 554 5.47 -1.43 12.27
C ALA A 554 4.24 -0.53 12.03
N VAL A 555 4.26 0.69 12.57
CA VAL A 555 3.13 1.62 12.56
C VAL A 555 3.52 2.92 11.86
N GLY A 556 2.56 3.59 11.24
CA GLY A 556 2.76 4.83 10.50
C GLY A 556 1.66 5.02 9.46
N PHE A 557 0.79 6.00 9.68
CA PHE A 557 -0.34 6.28 8.80
C PHE A 557 0.11 6.76 7.42
N GLY A 558 -0.50 6.23 6.35
CA GLY A 558 -0.18 6.59 4.98
C GLY A 558 -0.84 5.68 3.94
N GLY A 559 -0.10 5.35 2.88
CA GLY A 559 -0.60 4.51 1.79
C GLY A 559 -1.59 5.24 0.88
N GLY A 560 -2.19 4.49 -0.06
CA GLY A 560 -3.18 5.03 -1.00
C GLY A 560 -4.39 5.70 -0.33
N PHE A 561 -4.83 5.19 0.82
CA PHE A 561 -5.94 5.78 1.56
C PHE A 561 -5.62 7.19 2.09
N ALA A 562 -4.43 7.42 2.64
CA ALA A 562 -4.05 8.76 3.10
C ALA A 562 -3.80 9.75 1.94
N ALA A 563 -3.41 9.23 0.76
CA ALA A 563 -3.20 10.03 -0.44
C ALA A 563 -4.53 10.42 -1.12
N GLU A 564 -5.42 9.45 -1.35
CA GLU A 564 -6.63 9.60 -2.16
C GLU A 564 -7.92 9.72 -1.37
N GLY A 565 -7.95 9.25 -0.12
CA GLY A 565 -9.15 9.19 0.72
C GLY A 565 -9.74 10.55 1.07
N GLY A 566 -9.02 11.64 0.75
CA GLY A 566 -9.53 13.00 0.74
C GLY A 566 -10.19 13.37 2.08
N PRO A 567 -11.45 13.88 2.05
CA PRO A 567 -12.22 14.18 3.25
C PRO A 567 -12.32 13.04 4.28
N VAL A 568 -12.37 11.78 3.84
CA VAL A 568 -12.50 10.62 4.74
C VAL A 568 -11.23 10.42 5.56
N ALA A 569 -10.07 10.49 4.92
CA ALA A 569 -8.77 10.36 5.59
C ALA A 569 -8.43 11.59 6.44
N HIS A 570 -8.82 12.78 5.99
CA HIS A 570 -8.60 14.04 6.72
C HIS A 570 -9.24 14.05 8.11
N ALA A 571 -10.45 13.48 8.23
CA ALA A 571 -11.21 13.47 9.48
C ALA A 571 -10.53 12.69 10.61
N TRP A 572 -9.45 11.95 10.33
CA TRP A 572 -8.82 11.05 11.30
C TRP A 572 -7.76 11.72 12.17
N GLU A 573 -7.27 12.91 11.80
CA GLU A 573 -6.30 13.74 12.56
C GLU A 573 -5.24 12.95 13.37
N VAL A 574 -4.74 11.84 12.81
CA VAL A 574 -3.67 11.06 13.46
C VAL A 574 -2.32 11.69 13.17
N PRO A 575 -1.47 11.85 14.20
CA PRO A 575 -0.07 12.17 13.98
C PRO A 575 0.56 11.09 13.09
N ASN A 576 1.33 11.50 12.06
CA ASN A 576 2.10 10.55 11.28
C ASN A 576 3.46 10.31 11.96
N ILE A 577 3.49 9.35 12.87
CA ILE A 577 4.68 8.99 13.66
C ILE A 577 5.05 7.55 13.34
N SER A 578 5.96 7.39 12.39
CA SER A 578 6.37 6.07 11.91
C SER A 578 7.31 5.38 12.93
N ARG A 579 6.94 4.21 13.44
CA ARG A 579 7.67 3.47 14.48
C ARG A 579 7.62 1.96 14.31
N VAL A 580 8.58 1.29 14.93
CA VAL A 580 8.49 -0.14 15.27
C VAL A 580 8.15 -0.24 16.74
N LEU A 581 7.16 -1.06 17.08
CA LEU A 581 6.72 -1.32 18.44
C LEU A 581 6.80 -2.81 18.71
N VAL A 582 7.41 -3.18 19.84
CA VAL A 582 7.51 -4.57 20.25
C VAL A 582 6.97 -4.74 21.66
N PHE A 583 6.07 -5.70 21.81
CA PHE A 583 5.34 -6.01 23.02
C PHE A 583 5.72 -7.40 23.53
N LYS A 584 5.68 -7.58 24.85
CA LYS A 584 5.76 -8.89 25.51
C LYS A 584 4.97 -8.88 26.82
N LEU A 585 4.79 -10.04 27.44
CA LEU A 585 4.16 -10.11 28.77
C LEU A 585 5.00 -9.35 29.79
N GLY A 586 4.39 -8.40 30.49
CA GLY A 586 5.07 -7.59 31.51
C GLY A 586 5.96 -6.47 30.98
N GLY A 587 5.87 -6.12 29.69
CA GLY A 587 6.58 -4.94 29.15
C GLY A 587 6.08 -3.64 29.79
N GLU A 588 7.00 -2.75 30.17
CA GLU A 588 6.69 -1.51 30.91
C GLU A 588 7.12 -0.22 30.18
N HIS A 589 7.70 -0.33 28.98
CA HIS A 589 8.17 0.81 28.21
C HIS A 589 7.01 1.75 27.86
N GLN A 590 7.29 3.05 27.90
CA GLN A 590 6.33 4.10 27.59
C GLN A 590 6.76 4.82 26.33
N LEU A 591 5.79 5.10 25.44
CA LEU A 591 6.06 5.97 24.31
C LEU A 591 6.30 7.42 24.78
N PRO A 592 7.09 8.20 24.03
CA PRO A 592 7.24 9.62 24.28
C PRO A 592 5.89 10.35 24.24
N GLU A 593 5.75 11.45 24.98
CA GLU A 593 4.57 12.30 24.88
C GLU A 593 4.38 12.83 23.44
N LEU A 594 3.13 12.86 23.00
CA LEU A 594 2.74 13.42 21.71
C LEU A 594 2.88 14.95 21.72
N SER A 595 3.81 15.47 20.92
CA SER A 595 3.82 16.89 20.56
C SER A 595 2.93 17.10 19.34
N VAL A 596 1.68 17.49 19.56
CA VAL A 596 0.79 17.94 18.48
C VAL A 596 1.09 19.42 18.23
N ALA A 597 1.78 19.74 17.14
CA ALA A 597 1.94 21.12 16.72
C ALA A 597 0.56 21.66 16.30
N GLU A 598 0.09 22.74 16.93
CA GLU A 598 -1.12 23.42 16.48
C GLU A 598 -0.92 23.92 15.05
N LYS A 599 -1.81 23.51 14.14
CA LYS A 599 -1.86 24.07 12.79
C LYS A 599 -2.40 25.49 12.89
N THR A 600 -1.53 26.49 12.78
CA THR A 600 -1.97 27.88 12.72
C THR A 600 -2.44 28.21 11.30
N LEU A 601 -3.73 28.50 11.15
CA LEU A 601 -4.25 29.06 9.90
C LEU A 601 -3.91 30.56 9.82
N LEU A 602 -2.97 30.91 8.94
CA LEU A 602 -2.63 32.30 8.67
C LEU A 602 -3.77 32.99 7.91
N LYS A 603 -4.00 34.28 8.16
CA LYS A 603 -4.98 35.07 7.39
C LYS A 603 -4.59 35.06 5.91
N PRO A 604 -5.40 34.46 5.01
CA PRO A 604 -5.04 34.36 3.60
C PRO A 604 -5.15 35.70 2.88
N ALA A 605 -4.44 35.84 1.76
CA ALA A 605 -4.62 36.97 0.84
C ALA A 605 -6.02 36.94 0.21
N SER A 606 -6.54 38.10 -0.18
CA SER A 606 -7.85 38.18 -0.85
C SER A 606 -7.80 37.55 -2.25
N VAL A 607 -8.89 36.87 -2.64
CA VAL A 607 -9.10 36.41 -4.01
C VAL A 607 -9.30 37.63 -4.92
N THR A 608 -8.55 37.68 -6.02
CA THR A 608 -8.60 38.81 -6.97
C THR A 608 -9.20 38.43 -8.33
N ALA A 609 -9.36 37.12 -8.57
CA ALA A 609 -9.93 36.59 -9.80
C ALA A 609 -11.46 36.53 -9.80
N SER A 610 -12.05 36.38 -10.99
CA SER A 610 -13.49 36.12 -11.15
C SER A 610 -13.86 34.71 -10.67
N LEU A 611 -15.16 34.49 -10.42
CA LEU A 611 -15.67 33.15 -10.07
C LEU A 611 -15.36 32.10 -11.15
N ASP A 612 -15.44 32.48 -12.42
CA ASP A 612 -15.14 31.56 -13.53
C ASP A 612 -13.69 31.08 -13.50
N VAL A 613 -12.74 31.96 -13.16
CA VAL A 613 -11.32 31.60 -13.02
C VAL A 613 -11.10 30.70 -11.80
N VAL A 614 -11.82 30.93 -10.71
CA VAL A 614 -11.78 30.07 -9.52
C VAL A 614 -12.31 28.66 -9.83
N GLU A 615 -13.42 28.55 -10.56
CA GLU A 615 -13.96 27.26 -11.00
C GLU A 615 -13.04 26.54 -11.99
N GLN A 616 -12.39 27.28 -12.90
CA GLN A 616 -11.34 26.73 -13.76
C GLN A 616 -10.18 26.17 -12.92
N GLY A 617 -9.72 26.92 -11.92
CA GLY A 617 -8.67 26.50 -10.98
C GLY A 617 -9.03 25.21 -10.22
N LYS A 618 -10.29 25.07 -9.81
CA LYS A 618 -10.81 23.84 -9.19
C LYS A 618 -10.71 22.64 -10.13
N VAL A 619 -11.12 22.77 -11.38
CA VAL A 619 -11.03 21.69 -12.38
C VAL A 619 -9.57 21.26 -12.58
N VAL A 620 -8.66 22.22 -12.77
CA VAL A 620 -7.22 21.94 -12.93
C VAL A 620 -6.65 21.26 -11.67
N PHE A 621 -7.02 21.72 -10.48
CA PHE A 621 -6.59 21.12 -9.21
C PHE A 621 -7.02 19.65 -9.08
N HIS A 622 -8.30 19.35 -9.32
CA HIS A 622 -8.79 17.97 -9.19
C HIS A 622 -8.18 17.02 -10.23
N ARG A 623 -7.79 17.55 -11.40
CA ARG A 623 -7.13 16.78 -12.45
C ARG A 623 -5.67 16.46 -12.12
N HIS A 624 -4.91 17.39 -11.57
CA HIS A 624 -3.45 17.26 -11.46
C HIS A 624 -2.90 17.17 -10.03
N CYS A 625 -3.60 17.74 -9.06
CA CYS A 625 -3.06 17.97 -7.72
C CYS A 625 -3.76 17.14 -6.63
N ALA A 626 -5.05 16.82 -6.80
CA ALA A 626 -5.87 16.20 -5.76
C ALA A 626 -5.42 14.80 -5.34
N TYR A 627 -4.74 14.04 -6.20
CA TYR A 627 -4.17 12.73 -5.84
C TYR A 627 -3.10 12.81 -4.73
N CYS A 628 -2.44 13.96 -4.58
CA CYS A 628 -1.48 14.19 -3.50
C CYS A 628 -2.05 15.09 -2.40
N HIS A 629 -2.77 16.16 -2.77
CA HIS A 629 -3.24 17.19 -1.84
C HIS A 629 -4.67 16.97 -1.33
N GLY A 630 -5.32 15.87 -1.73
CA GLY A 630 -6.68 15.50 -1.32
C GLY A 630 -7.77 16.30 -2.03
N ASP A 631 -8.93 15.68 -2.20
CA ASP A 631 -10.12 16.36 -2.73
C ASP A 631 -10.55 17.50 -1.80
N GLY A 632 -10.76 18.69 -2.37
CA GLY A 632 -11.07 19.90 -1.61
C GLY A 632 -9.99 20.28 -0.59
N PHE A 633 -8.73 19.89 -0.84
CA PHE A 633 -7.56 20.12 0.01
C PHE A 633 -7.58 19.37 1.35
N ARG A 634 -8.47 18.39 1.50
CA ARG A 634 -8.58 17.58 2.71
C ARG A 634 -7.64 16.40 2.60
N THR A 635 -6.40 16.58 3.06
CA THR A 635 -5.37 15.53 3.04
C THR A 635 -5.39 14.72 4.34
N GLY A 636 -5.02 13.43 4.24
CA GLY A 636 -4.74 12.55 5.39
C GLY A 636 -3.44 12.88 6.14
N GLY A 637 -2.79 14.02 5.84
CA GLY A 637 -1.64 14.52 6.59
C GLY A 637 -0.27 13.99 6.15
N ILE A 638 -0.21 13.22 5.04
CA ILE A 638 1.06 12.79 4.44
C ILE A 638 1.66 13.83 3.47
N ASN A 639 0.84 14.73 2.95
CA ASN A 639 1.22 15.85 2.09
C ASN A 639 0.70 17.17 2.69
N PRO A 640 1.27 18.33 2.33
CA PRO A 640 0.79 19.62 2.81
C PRO A 640 -0.67 19.91 2.40
N ASP A 641 -1.46 20.43 3.34
CA ASP A 641 -2.75 21.05 3.05
C ASP A 641 -2.51 22.45 2.50
N LEU A 642 -2.82 22.65 1.21
CA LEU A 642 -2.49 23.89 0.51
C LEU A 642 -3.23 25.12 1.07
N ARG A 643 -4.34 24.93 1.81
CA ARG A 643 -5.09 26.03 2.44
C ARG A 643 -4.31 26.71 3.57
N TYR A 644 -3.33 26.01 4.14
CA TYR A 644 -2.44 26.53 5.19
C TYR A 644 -1.13 27.12 4.62
N SER A 645 -1.02 27.28 3.30
CA SER A 645 0.16 27.87 2.66
C SER A 645 0.37 29.31 3.12
N SER A 646 1.62 29.67 3.38
CA SER A 646 1.99 31.04 3.76
C SER A 646 2.01 32.00 2.56
N GLU A 647 2.03 33.31 2.83
CA GLU A 647 2.21 34.32 1.78
C GLU A 647 3.48 34.09 0.95
N ALA A 648 4.56 33.63 1.60
CA ALA A 648 5.82 33.31 0.91
C ALA A 648 5.66 32.17 -0.10
N ILE A 649 4.85 31.15 0.21
CA ILE A 649 4.54 30.06 -0.72
C ILE A 649 3.71 30.58 -1.89
N HIS A 650 2.68 31.40 -1.63
CA HIS A 650 1.87 32.00 -2.68
C HIS A 650 2.67 32.95 -3.60
N ALA A 651 3.71 33.60 -3.09
CA ALA A 651 4.57 34.50 -3.85
C ALA A 651 5.45 33.79 -4.88
N ILE A 652 5.80 32.52 -4.64
CA ILE A 652 6.63 31.68 -5.52
C ILE A 652 5.82 30.51 -6.13
N TRP A 653 4.51 30.68 -6.25
CA TRP A 653 3.59 29.61 -6.66
C TRP A 653 3.95 28.99 -8.01
N ASP A 654 4.23 29.81 -9.03
CA ASP A 654 4.59 29.31 -10.36
C ASP A 654 5.94 28.58 -10.35
N ASP A 655 6.91 29.07 -9.59
CA ASP A 655 8.21 28.41 -9.42
C ASP A 655 8.06 27.04 -8.76
N ILE A 656 7.08 26.86 -7.86
CA ILE A 656 6.76 25.55 -7.26
C ILE A 656 6.06 24.66 -8.28
N VAL A 657 4.93 25.10 -8.82
CA VAL A 657 4.03 24.26 -9.63
C VAL A 657 4.63 23.95 -10.99
N ARG A 658 5.19 24.95 -11.68
CA ARG A 658 5.77 24.79 -13.02
C ARG A 658 7.29 24.81 -13.00
N GLY A 659 7.92 25.58 -12.12
CA GLY A 659 9.39 25.61 -11.98
C GLY A 659 9.98 24.36 -11.31
N GLY A 660 9.18 23.61 -10.52
CA GLY A 660 9.61 22.39 -9.86
C GLY A 660 10.68 22.60 -8.80
N ILE A 661 10.76 23.78 -8.16
CA ILE A 661 11.79 24.08 -7.15
C ILE A 661 11.74 23.16 -5.92
N LEU A 662 10.61 22.47 -5.69
CA LEU A 662 10.41 21.49 -4.61
C LEU A 662 10.57 20.03 -5.07
N LYS A 663 11.16 19.77 -6.24
CA LYS A 663 11.38 18.42 -6.77
C LYS A 663 12.11 17.50 -5.77
N GLY A 664 13.06 18.06 -5.01
CA GLY A 664 13.78 17.32 -3.97
C GLY A 664 12.90 16.80 -2.82
N ALA A 665 11.69 17.33 -2.65
CA ALA A 665 10.69 16.83 -1.70
C ALA A 665 9.62 15.94 -2.36
N GLY A 666 9.72 15.71 -3.69
CA GLY A 666 8.76 14.93 -4.48
C GLY A 666 7.68 15.74 -5.19
N MET A 667 7.65 17.08 -5.04
CA MET A 667 6.77 17.97 -5.81
C MET A 667 7.44 18.32 -7.15
N VAL A 668 7.07 17.57 -8.19
CA VAL A 668 7.61 17.74 -9.55
C VAL A 668 7.01 18.94 -10.28
N SER A 669 7.61 19.32 -11.42
CA SER A 669 7.05 20.32 -12.32
C SER A 669 5.83 19.78 -13.07
N PHE A 670 4.83 20.63 -13.25
CA PHE A 670 3.63 20.39 -14.04
C PHE A 670 3.58 21.26 -15.32
N ALA A 671 4.68 21.90 -15.72
CA ALA A 671 4.70 22.85 -16.85
C ALA A 671 4.26 22.24 -18.20
N ASP A 672 4.39 20.92 -18.37
CA ASP A 672 3.95 20.20 -19.57
C ASP A 672 2.42 20.04 -19.64
N TYR A 673 1.71 20.31 -18.55
CA TYR A 673 0.27 20.03 -18.40
C TYR A 673 -0.55 21.21 -17.90
N VAL A 674 0.10 22.11 -17.15
CA VAL A 674 -0.51 23.27 -16.51
C VAL A 674 0.25 24.49 -17.02
N ASP A 675 -0.44 25.33 -17.79
CA ASP A 675 0.10 26.61 -18.24
C ASP A 675 0.10 27.66 -17.09
N GLU A 676 0.67 28.84 -17.35
CA GLU A 676 0.81 29.90 -16.34
C GLU A 676 -0.55 30.41 -15.84
N ASP A 677 -1.52 30.58 -16.74
CA ASP A 677 -2.87 31.05 -16.39
C ASP A 677 -3.61 29.99 -15.56
N GLN A 678 -3.47 28.71 -15.90
CA GLN A 678 -4.01 27.59 -15.14
C GLN A 678 -3.36 27.47 -13.77
N ALA A 679 -2.04 27.65 -13.66
CA ALA A 679 -1.32 27.64 -12.38
C ALA A 679 -1.83 28.76 -11.46
N GLU A 680 -2.02 29.97 -12.00
CA GLU A 680 -2.61 31.10 -11.27
C GLU A 680 -4.07 30.83 -10.89
N ALA A 681 -4.88 30.23 -11.79
CA ALA A 681 -6.25 29.85 -11.49
C ALA A 681 -6.32 28.88 -10.30
N VAL A 682 -5.43 27.88 -10.24
CA VAL A 682 -5.31 26.97 -9.08
C VAL A 682 -4.94 27.76 -7.82
N ARG A 683 -4.00 28.72 -7.90
CA ARG A 683 -3.63 29.57 -6.76
C ARG A 683 -4.84 30.36 -6.22
N GLN A 684 -5.65 30.92 -7.12
CA GLN A 684 -6.86 31.67 -6.75
C GLN A 684 -7.93 30.76 -6.13
N TYR A 685 -8.06 29.52 -6.62
CA TYR A 685 -8.91 28.51 -6.00
C TYR A 685 -8.45 28.14 -4.58
N VAL A 686 -7.14 27.93 -4.37
CA VAL A 686 -6.56 27.68 -3.05
C VAL A 686 -6.83 28.84 -2.10
N LEU A 687 -6.61 30.09 -2.54
CA LEU A 687 -6.91 31.28 -1.73
C LEU A 687 -8.40 31.38 -1.40
N SER A 688 -9.29 31.01 -2.34
CA SER A 688 -10.74 30.99 -2.09
C SER A 688 -11.12 30.04 -0.98
N GLU A 689 -10.63 28.79 -1.04
CA GLU A 689 -10.89 27.78 -0.01
C GLU A 689 -10.21 28.11 1.33
N ALA A 690 -9.00 28.69 1.31
CA ALA A 690 -8.31 29.16 2.50
C ALA A 690 -9.10 30.28 3.20
N ASN A 691 -9.61 31.27 2.44
CA ASN A 691 -10.43 32.35 3.00
C ASN A 691 -11.76 31.81 3.59
N ARG A 692 -12.38 30.82 2.93
CA ARG A 692 -13.57 30.15 3.43
C ARG A 692 -13.31 29.46 4.77
N LEU A 693 -12.22 28.70 4.86
CA LEU A 693 -11.79 28.03 6.09
C LEU A 693 -11.49 29.05 7.20
N TYR A 694 -10.75 30.12 6.88
CA TYR A 694 -10.40 31.18 7.85
C TYR A 694 -11.64 31.86 8.42
N GLN A 695 -12.66 32.12 7.60
CA GLN A 695 -13.93 32.67 8.08
C GLN A 695 -14.68 31.69 8.99
N GLN A 696 -14.66 30.39 8.68
CA GLN A 696 -15.29 29.36 9.51
C GLN A 696 -14.63 29.27 10.89
N GLU A 697 -13.30 29.16 10.95
CA GLU A 697 -12.53 29.08 12.20
C GLU A 697 -12.65 30.40 13.01
N SER A 698 -12.63 31.55 12.35
CA SER A 698 -12.77 32.86 13.02
C SER A 698 -14.17 33.12 13.60
N GLN A 699 -15.19 32.37 13.17
CA GLN A 699 -16.58 32.51 13.63
C GLN A 699 -16.97 31.46 14.69
N GLN A 700 -16.14 30.44 14.94
CA GLN A 700 -16.38 29.50 16.03
C GLN A 700 -16.13 30.19 17.38
N PRO A 701 -17.07 30.11 18.35
CA PRO A 701 -16.82 30.62 19.69
C PRO A 701 -15.64 29.85 20.29
N VAL A 702 -14.65 30.58 20.81
CA VAL A 702 -13.53 30.00 21.56
C VAL A 702 -14.11 29.27 22.77
N THR A 703 -14.29 27.95 22.67
CA THR A 703 -14.56 27.11 23.84
C THR A 703 -13.28 27.05 24.65
N GLN A 704 -13.25 27.79 25.77
CA GLN A 704 -12.23 27.73 26.80
C GLN A 704 -12.28 26.42 27.58
#